data_AF-A0A3A8NMT5-F1
#
_entry.id   AF-A0A3A8NMT5-F1
#
_cell.length_a   1.000
_cell.length_b   1.000
_cell.length_c   1.000
_cell.angle_alpha   90.00
_cell.angle_beta   90.00
_cell.angle_gamma   90.00
#
_symmetry.space_group_name_H-M   'P 1'
#
loop_
_entity.id
_entity.type
_entity.pdbx_description
1 polymer ?
#
loop_
_entity_poly.entity_id
_entity_poly.type
_entity_poly.pdbx_seq_one_letter_code
_entity_poly.pdbx_strand_id
1 'polypeptide(L)'
;MSAVKRLSMELDGWQAAWKQLDAFLDRVDGVAEQDAPHVQTMCALLPVFSVIERARGRATGLALSPALASAPRGEGLPALSAASLAGGEARLPGVEELEFAVGTIGADGDGKLTGNALLAGSVTLFAFRDEKHGGEVAVRVPTYDFGPLVASGLVPDAIDAGLFSTDQRRDAAESGIAEMKTWSALRTERRDQLTTSAETVSLSSQFDALTVGSSASDFDAVAVGASSRQSECQSDRNVLLQAKTTVEEQGADVSLTEALQRAADSLQGQATDYGTVATALQPPRTATQSTSALNSLKTTLRRADAPGVPGQLSLEMTLLDVAAGTGMEEAVAARLAYPDGSLRMLRTLEWSLRFHWVFRQRWFDVRNRTALAPLLRQVLTPFCDSLTRVLAGTSTGIPLVGAVTVVKDTPTQATALSVSPGADLGKVQAGHVAHVRGERPTLALVLGWEVKGGTPGDKRLRIAPLNVSIAADAKLPGVAGMVRSGTPVDGSTVSLSTQELLEGRAAAGPQADGVVQETISLGTRLALVLGQGGGALGLVPPAVAAPYPGKTFALVPPVEVGATRLFLDGMPLESTSGSTKPVPVARPGELLLVRGADDEGTWWQGVAQVDTVDVRTGAAARADDATTVTPTPLCCGDDEEVVVITLRDLQLPRTLVRGVTLRRDFQGFGGPSLATGVMLPIELDPGTANVTVQDGGVTKTVLRDPELRVAVSVLKGWLGGPT
;
A
#
# COMPACT_ATOMS: atom_id res chain seq x y z
N MET A 1 -7.96 21.56 -32.68
CA MET A 1 -8.25 21.26 -31.25
C MET A 1 -7.11 21.85 -30.41
N SER A 2 -7.39 22.58 -29.33
CA SER A 2 -6.33 23.24 -28.53
C SER A 2 -5.45 22.22 -27.79
N ALA A 3 -4.21 22.60 -27.45
CA ALA A 3 -3.28 21.76 -26.70
C ALA A 3 -3.85 21.34 -25.33
N VAL A 4 -4.52 22.26 -24.63
CA VAL A 4 -5.23 22.01 -23.36
C VAL A 4 -6.30 20.93 -23.50
N LYS A 5 -7.14 21.00 -24.54
CA LYS A 5 -8.18 19.98 -24.75
C LYS A 5 -7.58 18.60 -25.05
N ARG A 6 -6.49 18.55 -25.83
CA ARG A 6 -5.77 17.29 -26.09
C ARG A 6 -5.13 16.72 -24.83
N LEU A 7 -4.51 17.57 -24.00
CA LEU A 7 -3.93 17.16 -22.73
C LEU A 7 -5.02 16.63 -21.78
N SER A 8 -6.14 17.34 -21.62
CA SER A 8 -7.26 16.85 -20.80
C SER A 8 -7.74 15.46 -21.22
N MET A 9 -7.97 15.25 -22.52
CA MET A 9 -8.36 13.92 -23.04
C MET A 9 -7.30 12.85 -22.78
N GLU A 10 -6.03 13.23 -22.83
CA GLU A 10 -4.92 12.32 -22.52
C GLU A 10 -4.91 11.94 -21.04
N LEU A 11 -5.08 12.90 -20.12
CA LEU A 11 -5.17 12.64 -18.68
C LEU A 11 -6.37 11.71 -18.37
N ASP A 12 -7.54 11.97 -18.97
CA ASP A 12 -8.72 11.12 -18.81
C ASP A 12 -8.46 9.68 -19.29
N GLY A 13 -7.73 9.52 -20.41
CA GLY A 13 -7.33 8.22 -20.95
C GLY A 13 -6.39 7.45 -20.03
N TRP A 14 -5.41 8.14 -19.43
CA TRP A 14 -4.51 7.59 -18.42
C TRP A 14 -5.27 7.15 -17.17
N GLN A 15 -6.16 8.00 -16.65
CA GLN A 15 -6.97 7.69 -15.49
C GLN A 15 -7.88 6.48 -15.75
N ALA A 16 -8.50 6.39 -16.94
CA ALA A 16 -9.32 5.24 -17.32
C ALA A 16 -8.51 3.94 -17.44
N ALA A 17 -7.31 4.01 -18.02
CA ALA A 17 -6.41 2.85 -18.11
C ALA A 17 -5.96 2.36 -16.74
N TRP A 18 -5.67 3.30 -15.82
CA TRP A 18 -5.29 2.96 -14.44
C TRP A 18 -6.45 2.37 -13.64
N LYS A 19 -7.65 2.94 -13.72
CA LYS A 19 -8.86 2.40 -13.06
C LYS A 19 -9.17 0.95 -13.45
N GLN A 20 -8.85 0.55 -14.68
CA GLN A 20 -9.00 -0.84 -15.11
C GLN A 20 -8.04 -1.79 -14.42
N LEU A 21 -6.84 -1.32 -14.05
CA LEU A 21 -5.87 -2.06 -13.27
C LEU A 21 -6.33 -2.19 -11.83
N ASP A 22 -6.72 -1.08 -11.19
CA ASP A 22 -7.25 -1.08 -9.82
C ASP A 22 -8.43 -2.06 -9.69
N ALA A 23 -9.40 -1.97 -10.61
CA ALA A 23 -10.55 -2.88 -10.62
C ALA A 23 -10.18 -4.35 -10.89
N PHE A 24 -9.02 -4.63 -11.48
CA PHE A 24 -8.53 -5.99 -11.64
C PHE A 24 -7.89 -6.48 -10.33
N LEU A 25 -7.10 -5.64 -9.67
CA LEU A 25 -6.50 -5.93 -8.37
C LEU A 25 -7.56 -6.18 -7.30
N ASP A 26 -8.59 -5.35 -7.24
CA ASP A 26 -9.74 -5.54 -6.34
C ASP A 26 -10.40 -6.92 -6.54
N ARG A 27 -10.42 -7.46 -7.76
CA ARG A 27 -10.94 -8.82 -8.03
C ARG A 27 -10.00 -9.91 -7.54
N VAL A 28 -8.69 -9.73 -7.69
CA VAL A 28 -7.70 -10.66 -7.16
C VAL A 28 -7.82 -10.73 -5.64
N ASP A 29 -7.88 -9.58 -4.98
CA ASP A 29 -8.04 -9.48 -3.53
C ASP A 29 -9.36 -10.10 -3.06
N GLY A 30 -10.47 -9.79 -3.76
CA GLY A 30 -11.77 -10.38 -3.45
C GLY A 30 -11.81 -11.91 -3.56
N VAL A 31 -11.07 -12.51 -4.49
CA VAL A 31 -10.96 -13.99 -4.60
C VAL A 31 -9.97 -14.54 -3.56
N ALA A 32 -8.92 -13.81 -3.21
CA ALA A 32 -8.01 -14.19 -2.13
C ALA A 32 -8.72 -14.23 -0.77
N GLU A 33 -9.63 -13.29 -0.51
CA GLU A 33 -10.50 -13.30 0.67
C GLU A 33 -11.45 -14.51 0.68
N GLN A 34 -11.91 -14.95 -0.50
CA GLN A 34 -12.74 -16.17 -0.63
C GLN A 34 -11.95 -17.46 -0.37
N ASP A 35 -10.66 -17.54 -0.76
CA ASP A 35 -9.81 -18.71 -0.50
C ASP A 35 -9.32 -18.79 0.97
N ALA A 36 -9.31 -17.65 1.69
CA ALA A 36 -8.73 -17.53 3.01
C ALA A 36 -9.26 -18.53 4.06
N PRO A 37 -10.57 -18.80 4.18
CA PRO A 37 -11.08 -19.79 5.13
C PRO A 37 -10.61 -21.21 4.80
N HIS A 38 -10.58 -21.57 3.52
CA HIS A 38 -10.20 -22.91 3.08
C HIS A 38 -8.72 -23.21 3.35
N VAL A 39 -7.83 -22.25 3.06
CA VAL A 39 -6.40 -22.41 3.36
C VAL A 39 -6.12 -22.45 4.86
N GLN A 40 -6.85 -21.68 5.68
CA GLN A 40 -6.75 -21.74 7.14
C GLN A 40 -7.15 -23.10 7.69
N THR A 41 -8.27 -23.65 7.22
CA THR A 41 -8.72 -25.01 7.58
C THR A 41 -7.67 -26.05 7.21
N MET A 42 -7.11 -26.01 6.00
CA MET A 42 -6.05 -26.94 5.60
C MET A 42 -4.80 -26.83 6.49
N CYS A 43 -4.31 -25.61 6.74
CA CYS A 43 -3.13 -25.38 7.59
C CYS A 43 -3.36 -25.84 9.04
N ALA A 44 -4.60 -25.75 9.54
CA ALA A 44 -4.98 -26.28 10.86
C ALA A 44 -5.01 -27.82 10.89
N LEU A 45 -5.44 -28.47 9.79
CA LEU A 45 -5.58 -29.92 9.70
C LEU A 45 -4.28 -30.68 9.37
N LEU A 46 -3.30 -30.08 8.68
CA LEU A 46 -2.01 -30.73 8.39
C LEU A 46 -1.25 -31.18 9.66
N PRO A 47 -1.12 -30.35 10.72
CA PRO A 47 -0.59 -30.79 12.01
C PRO A 47 -1.41 -31.88 12.68
N VAL A 48 -2.74 -31.87 12.52
CA VAL A 48 -3.63 -32.93 13.05
C VAL A 48 -3.29 -34.27 12.43
N PHE A 49 -3.06 -34.33 11.11
CA PHE A 49 -2.62 -35.57 10.47
C PHE A 49 -1.23 -36.01 10.94
N SER A 50 -0.33 -35.08 11.27
CA SER A 50 0.96 -35.42 11.87
C SER A 50 0.79 -36.07 13.26
N VAL A 51 -0.17 -35.61 14.07
CA VAL A 51 -0.54 -36.25 15.34
C VAL A 51 -1.08 -37.66 15.11
N ILE A 52 -1.96 -37.85 14.11
CA ILE A 52 -2.51 -39.16 13.75
C ILE A 52 -1.40 -40.11 13.29
N GLU A 53 -0.48 -39.66 12.44
CA GLU A 53 0.65 -40.48 11.96
C GLU A 53 1.64 -40.79 13.09
N ARG A 54 1.90 -39.87 14.03
CA ARG A 54 2.69 -40.19 15.25
C ARG A 54 2.00 -41.26 16.09
N ALA A 55 0.70 -41.13 16.35
CA ALA A 55 -0.07 -42.15 17.07
C ALA A 55 -0.05 -43.50 16.34
N ARG A 56 -0.12 -43.50 15.00
CA ARG A 56 -0.03 -44.69 14.16
C ARG A 56 1.36 -45.33 14.21
N GLY A 57 2.42 -44.52 14.19
CA GLY A 57 3.80 -44.98 14.35
C GLY A 57 4.02 -45.66 15.69
N ARG A 58 3.42 -45.14 16.78
CA ARG A 58 3.44 -45.80 18.10
C ARG A 58 2.72 -47.15 18.10
N ALA A 59 1.59 -47.25 17.40
CA ALA A 59 0.78 -48.47 17.37
C ALA A 59 1.30 -49.55 16.41
N THR A 60 1.84 -49.16 15.25
CA THR A 60 2.11 -50.08 14.11
C THR A 60 3.55 -50.07 13.62
N GLY A 61 4.38 -49.11 14.04
CA GLY A 61 5.73 -48.92 13.50
C GLY A 61 5.79 -48.23 12.14
N LEU A 62 4.63 -47.92 11.54
CA LEU A 62 4.51 -47.23 10.25
C LEU A 62 3.87 -45.86 10.46
N ALA A 63 4.50 -44.82 9.90
CA ALA A 63 3.98 -43.46 9.90
C ALA A 63 4.48 -42.71 8.66
N LEU A 64 3.61 -41.88 8.07
CA LEU A 64 4.07 -40.91 7.08
C LEU A 64 4.83 -39.78 7.77
N SER A 65 5.86 -39.28 7.12
CA SER A 65 6.56 -38.07 7.56
C SER A 65 5.63 -36.85 7.45
N PRO A 66 5.80 -35.81 8.30
CA PRO A 66 4.96 -34.61 8.25
C PRO A 66 4.95 -33.95 6.86
N ALA A 67 3.85 -33.27 6.54
CA ALA A 67 3.81 -32.39 5.38
C ALA A 67 4.82 -31.25 5.54
N LEU A 68 5.19 -30.61 4.43
CA LEU A 68 6.00 -29.41 4.48
C LEU A 68 5.28 -28.32 5.29
N ALA A 69 6.02 -27.61 6.12
CA ALA A 69 5.46 -26.55 6.93
C ALA A 69 4.86 -25.45 6.03
N SER A 70 3.61 -25.08 6.33
CA SER A 70 2.87 -24.05 5.62
C SER A 70 2.13 -23.16 6.62
N ALA A 71 2.23 -21.85 6.45
CA ALA A 71 1.41 -20.90 7.20
C ALA A 71 0.17 -20.51 6.37
N PRO A 72 -0.96 -20.11 7.01
CA PRO A 72 -1.98 -19.33 6.33
C PRO A 72 -1.30 -18.11 5.73
N ARG A 73 -1.40 -17.92 4.41
CA ARG A 73 -0.66 -16.91 3.61
C ARG A 73 0.81 -17.22 3.31
N GLY A 74 1.33 -18.41 3.62
CA GLY A 74 2.49 -18.97 2.94
C GLY A 74 3.89 -18.55 3.40
N GLU A 75 4.04 -17.79 4.48
CA GLU A 75 5.38 -17.57 5.06
C GLU A 75 6.13 -18.90 5.26
N GLY A 76 7.20 -19.11 4.50
CA GLY A 76 8.18 -20.15 4.81
C GLY A 76 8.11 -21.49 4.08
N LEU A 77 7.50 -21.61 2.90
CA LEU A 77 7.88 -22.73 2.02
C LEU A 77 9.32 -22.49 1.54
N PRO A 78 10.31 -23.30 1.95
CA PRO A 78 11.69 -23.14 1.50
C PRO A 78 11.74 -23.31 -0.02
N ALA A 79 12.74 -22.73 -0.71
CA ALA A 79 12.93 -22.95 -2.14
C ALA A 79 12.94 -24.47 -2.43
N LEU A 80 11.81 -24.99 -2.92
CA LEU A 80 11.60 -26.42 -3.07
C LEU A 80 12.41 -26.89 -4.27
N SER A 81 13.46 -27.67 -4.01
CA SER A 81 14.12 -28.42 -5.06
C SER A 81 13.17 -29.52 -5.57
N ALA A 82 13.24 -29.87 -6.85
CA ALA A 82 12.52 -31.04 -7.37
C ALA A 82 12.85 -32.32 -6.58
N ALA A 83 14.06 -32.40 -6.02
CA ALA A 83 14.48 -33.48 -5.13
C ALA A 83 13.68 -33.54 -3.83
N SER A 84 13.31 -32.40 -3.22
CA SER A 84 12.44 -32.37 -2.04
C SER A 84 10.99 -32.76 -2.33
N LEU A 85 10.57 -32.85 -3.60
CA LEU A 85 9.26 -33.35 -4.00
C LEU A 85 9.31 -34.83 -4.45
N ALA A 86 10.43 -35.24 -5.05
CA ALA A 86 10.58 -36.57 -5.65
C ALA A 86 11.33 -37.60 -4.77
N GLY A 87 12.05 -37.18 -3.71
CA GLY A 87 12.91 -38.08 -2.95
C GLY A 87 13.01 -37.73 -1.46
N GLY A 88 12.42 -38.58 -0.62
CA GLY A 88 12.70 -38.61 0.82
C GLY A 88 11.47 -38.96 1.63
N GLU A 89 11.27 -40.26 1.89
CA GLU A 89 10.19 -40.85 2.72
C GLU A 89 8.76 -40.49 2.27
N ALA A 90 7.84 -41.46 2.34
CA ALA A 90 6.45 -41.15 2.05
C ALA A 90 5.92 -40.14 3.09
N ARG A 91 5.58 -38.92 2.65
CA ARG A 91 5.06 -37.84 3.51
C ARG A 91 3.58 -37.58 3.30
N LEU A 92 2.96 -36.92 4.27
CA LEU A 92 1.61 -36.37 4.12
C LEU A 92 1.55 -35.39 2.92
N PRO A 93 0.51 -35.45 2.07
CA PRO A 93 0.31 -34.45 1.02
C PRO A 93 0.02 -33.08 1.65
N GLY A 94 0.67 -32.04 1.15
CA GLY A 94 0.62 -30.68 1.68
C GLY A 94 -0.11 -29.70 0.75
N VAL A 95 0.14 -28.41 0.98
CA VAL A 95 -0.46 -27.32 0.19
C VAL A 95 0.22 -27.19 -1.17
N GLU A 96 1.46 -27.65 -1.30
CA GLU A 96 2.22 -27.63 -2.54
C GLU A 96 1.55 -28.45 -3.65
N GLU A 97 0.95 -29.61 -3.33
CA GLU A 97 0.24 -30.43 -4.32
C GLU A 97 -0.99 -29.72 -4.91
N LEU A 98 -1.63 -28.82 -4.16
CA LEU A 98 -2.73 -28.00 -4.66
C LEU A 98 -2.22 -26.93 -5.63
N GLU A 99 -1.08 -26.31 -5.33
CA GLU A 99 -0.44 -25.35 -6.23
C GLU A 99 -0.03 -26.01 -7.56
N PHE A 100 0.52 -27.23 -7.51
CA PHE A 100 0.81 -28.01 -8.73
C PHE A 100 -0.47 -28.36 -9.51
N ALA A 101 -1.57 -28.64 -8.81
CA ALA A 101 -2.86 -28.97 -9.41
C ALA A 101 -3.46 -27.80 -10.22
N VAL A 102 -3.30 -26.55 -9.77
CA VAL A 102 -3.79 -25.34 -10.47
C VAL A 102 -2.73 -24.64 -11.33
N GLY A 103 -1.47 -25.08 -11.26
CA GLY A 103 -0.38 -24.52 -12.05
C GLY A 103 -0.65 -24.58 -13.56
N THR A 104 -0.22 -23.56 -14.30
CA THR A 104 -0.40 -23.54 -15.76
C THR A 104 0.52 -24.54 -16.44
N ILE A 105 0.04 -25.19 -17.50
CA ILE A 105 0.90 -26.02 -18.35
C ILE A 105 1.64 -25.10 -19.32
N GLY A 106 2.97 -25.11 -19.27
CA GLY A 106 3.79 -24.33 -20.20
C GLY A 106 3.59 -24.77 -21.64
N ALA A 107 3.68 -23.83 -22.57
CA ALA A 107 3.68 -24.09 -24.01
C ALA A 107 5.06 -23.79 -24.61
N ASP A 108 5.43 -24.50 -25.67
CA ASP A 108 6.63 -24.20 -26.44
C ASP A 108 6.41 -22.99 -27.38
N GLY A 109 7.44 -22.62 -28.15
CA GLY A 109 7.40 -21.50 -29.09
C GLY A 109 6.35 -21.63 -30.19
N ASP A 110 5.83 -22.84 -30.43
CA ASP A 110 4.80 -23.16 -31.42
C ASP A 110 3.40 -23.26 -30.79
N GLY A 111 3.28 -22.98 -29.48
CA GLY A 111 2.01 -22.99 -28.75
C GLY A 111 1.56 -24.40 -28.32
N LYS A 112 2.39 -25.42 -28.47
CA LYS A 112 2.06 -26.78 -28.03
C LYS A 112 2.34 -26.93 -26.53
N LEU A 113 1.39 -27.53 -25.81
CA LEU A 113 1.53 -27.79 -24.38
C LEU A 113 2.70 -28.76 -24.11
N THR A 114 3.64 -28.33 -23.28
CA THR A 114 4.86 -29.08 -22.93
C THR A 114 4.68 -30.04 -21.76
N GLY A 115 3.55 -29.95 -21.04
CA GLY A 115 3.28 -30.71 -19.81
C GLY A 115 3.98 -30.17 -18.55
N ASN A 116 4.94 -29.27 -18.69
CA ASN A 116 5.64 -28.67 -17.55
C ASN A 116 4.71 -27.71 -16.78
N ALA A 117 4.64 -27.86 -15.45
CA ALA A 117 3.96 -26.88 -14.61
C ALA A 117 4.78 -25.59 -14.54
N LEU A 118 4.21 -24.47 -14.98
CA LEU A 118 4.72 -23.14 -14.74
C LEU A 118 4.15 -22.66 -13.41
N LEU A 119 5.02 -22.56 -12.41
CA LEU A 119 4.73 -21.93 -11.14
C LEU A 119 5.63 -20.70 -11.05
N ALA A 120 5.03 -19.52 -11.15
CA ALA A 120 5.73 -18.29 -10.85
C ALA A 120 5.71 -18.11 -9.34
N GLY A 121 6.79 -17.61 -8.75
CA GLY A 121 6.92 -17.46 -7.30
C GLY A 121 6.32 -16.21 -6.66
N SER A 122 5.98 -15.27 -7.52
CA SER A 122 5.27 -14.02 -7.31
C SER A 122 5.46 -13.27 -8.62
N VAL A 123 4.47 -12.50 -9.02
CA VAL A 123 4.65 -11.57 -10.12
C VAL A 123 4.49 -10.20 -9.51
N THR A 124 5.60 -9.62 -9.07
CA THR A 124 5.63 -8.18 -8.83
C THR A 124 5.37 -7.51 -10.17
N LEU A 125 4.14 -7.08 -10.41
CA LEU A 125 3.80 -6.22 -11.53
C LEU A 125 4.56 -4.91 -11.38
N PHE A 126 4.54 -4.35 -10.17
CA PHE A 126 5.23 -3.13 -9.79
C PHE A 126 5.20 -2.97 -8.27
N ALA A 127 6.05 -2.11 -7.72
CA ALA A 127 5.97 -1.73 -6.32
C ALA A 127 5.72 -0.23 -6.17
N PHE A 128 4.62 0.11 -5.49
CA PHE A 128 4.33 1.47 -5.07
C PHE A 128 4.15 1.49 -3.56
N ARG A 129 3.96 2.66 -2.97
CA ARG A 129 3.76 2.79 -1.52
C ARG A 129 2.29 3.12 -1.28
N ASP A 130 1.58 2.30 -0.54
CA ASP A 130 0.19 2.55 -0.14
C ASP A 130 0.11 2.66 1.39
N GLU A 131 -0.43 3.77 1.85
CA GLU A 131 -0.60 4.09 3.26
C GLU A 131 -1.79 3.37 3.89
N LYS A 132 -2.80 2.98 3.11
CA LYS A 132 -3.95 2.22 3.64
C LYS A 132 -3.55 0.81 4.06
N HIS A 133 -2.48 0.27 3.48
CA HIS A 133 -2.03 -1.11 3.66
C HIS A 133 -0.63 -1.22 4.31
N GLY A 134 -0.06 -0.11 4.79
CA GLY A 134 1.09 -0.12 5.71
C GLY A 134 2.48 -0.27 5.08
N GLY A 135 2.73 0.14 3.83
CA GLY A 135 4.09 0.11 3.28
C GLY A 135 4.23 0.11 1.76
N GLU A 136 5.38 -0.35 1.29
CA GLU A 136 5.65 -0.62 -0.12
C GLU A 136 4.73 -1.76 -0.59
N VAL A 137 3.57 -1.39 -1.11
CA VAL A 137 2.68 -2.26 -1.87
C VAL A 137 3.34 -2.51 -3.22
N ALA A 138 4.21 -3.50 -3.23
CA ALA A 138 4.34 -4.34 -4.39
C ALA A 138 2.92 -4.79 -4.79
N VAL A 139 2.42 -4.30 -5.93
CA VAL A 139 1.40 -5.02 -6.69
C VAL A 139 2.08 -6.28 -7.17
N ARG A 140 2.20 -7.20 -6.24
CA ARG A 140 2.40 -8.57 -6.51
C ARG A 140 1.03 -9.01 -6.88
N VAL A 141 0.91 -9.49 -8.11
CA VAL A 141 0.02 -10.60 -8.26
C VAL A 141 0.66 -11.69 -7.43
N PRO A 142 0.04 -12.12 -6.32
CA PRO A 142 0.51 -13.32 -5.69
C PRO A 142 0.51 -14.39 -6.79
N THR A 143 1.47 -15.28 -6.84
CA THR A 143 1.04 -16.60 -6.41
C THR A 143 1.12 -16.48 -4.90
N TYR A 144 0.19 -17.03 -4.11
CA TYR A 144 0.22 -16.95 -2.64
C TYR A 144 1.68 -16.91 -2.13
N ASP A 145 1.95 -16.14 -1.08
CA ASP A 145 3.29 -15.89 -0.49
C ASP A 145 4.03 -17.16 0.03
N PHE A 146 3.68 -18.36 -0.47
CA PHE A 146 4.38 -19.65 -0.49
C PHE A 146 5.80 -19.61 -1.06
N GLY A 147 6.42 -18.44 -1.17
CA GLY A 147 7.74 -18.26 -1.75
C GLY A 147 7.83 -18.67 -3.22
N PRO A 148 8.97 -18.38 -3.87
CA PRO A 148 9.18 -18.84 -5.22
C PRO A 148 9.38 -20.35 -5.30
N LEU A 149 8.46 -21.03 -6.00
CA LEU A 149 8.70 -22.36 -6.53
C LEU A 149 9.71 -22.24 -7.67
N VAL A 150 11.00 -22.26 -7.34
CA VAL A 150 12.07 -22.36 -8.32
C VAL A 150 12.14 -23.81 -8.80
N ALA A 151 11.28 -24.15 -9.76
CA ALA A 151 11.38 -25.43 -10.45
C ALA A 151 12.56 -25.41 -11.43
N SER A 152 13.80 -25.46 -10.91
CA SER A 152 14.95 -25.87 -11.72
C SER A 152 15.05 -27.39 -11.67
N GLY A 153 14.55 -28.09 -12.70
CA GLY A 153 14.64 -29.56 -12.83
C GLY A 153 13.43 -30.19 -13.53
N LEU A 154 13.56 -31.47 -13.89
CA LEU A 154 12.45 -32.27 -14.44
C LEU A 154 11.47 -32.61 -13.29
N VAL A 155 10.38 -31.85 -13.21
CA VAL A 155 9.21 -32.02 -12.32
C VAL A 155 8.18 -33.12 -12.73
N PRO A 156 8.24 -33.82 -13.89
CA PRO A 156 7.16 -34.75 -14.29
C PRO A 156 6.79 -35.81 -13.26
N ASP A 157 7.78 -36.46 -12.63
CA ASP A 157 7.54 -37.62 -11.75
C ASP A 157 6.80 -37.23 -10.46
N ALA A 158 7.05 -36.03 -9.91
CA ALA A 158 6.35 -35.52 -8.74
C ALA A 158 4.93 -35.00 -9.08
N ILE A 159 4.76 -34.47 -10.29
CA ILE A 159 3.48 -34.04 -10.83
C ILE A 159 2.56 -35.24 -11.06
N ASP A 160 3.08 -36.31 -11.65
CA ASP A 160 2.28 -37.51 -11.98
C ASP A 160 1.84 -38.28 -10.72
N ALA A 161 2.50 -38.05 -9.58
CA ALA A 161 2.09 -38.53 -8.26
C ALA A 161 1.16 -37.56 -7.48
N GLY A 162 0.76 -36.43 -8.06
CA GLY A 162 -0.03 -35.37 -7.40
C GLY A 162 -1.56 -35.56 -7.41
N LEU A 163 -2.30 -34.49 -7.10
CA LEU A 163 -3.78 -34.47 -7.12
C LEU A 163 -4.37 -34.47 -8.54
N PHE A 164 -3.63 -33.92 -9.50
CA PHE A 164 -3.88 -34.07 -10.94
C PHE A 164 -2.59 -34.51 -11.63
N SER A 165 -2.65 -35.57 -12.43
CA SER A 165 -1.56 -35.97 -13.31
C SER A 165 -1.33 -34.94 -14.42
N THR A 166 -0.22 -35.05 -15.14
CA THR A 166 0.05 -34.20 -16.31
C THR A 166 -1.06 -34.27 -17.36
N ASP A 167 -1.58 -35.47 -17.62
CA ASP A 167 -2.65 -35.67 -18.60
C ASP A 167 -4.00 -35.11 -18.11
N GLN A 168 -4.35 -35.30 -16.84
CA GLN A 168 -5.59 -34.73 -16.28
C GLN A 168 -5.61 -33.19 -16.32
N ARG A 169 -4.46 -32.54 -16.08
CA ARG A 169 -4.37 -31.08 -16.22
C ARG A 169 -4.47 -30.63 -17.67
N ARG A 170 -3.93 -31.43 -18.61
CA ARG A 170 -4.06 -31.17 -20.05
C ARG A 170 -5.52 -31.28 -20.48
N ASP A 171 -6.20 -32.36 -20.07
CA ASP A 171 -7.62 -32.58 -20.34
C ASP A 171 -8.49 -31.47 -19.72
N ALA A 172 -8.19 -31.03 -18.49
CA ALA A 172 -8.87 -29.89 -17.87
C ALA A 172 -8.66 -28.59 -18.65
N ALA A 173 -7.47 -28.36 -19.22
CA ALA A 173 -7.17 -27.18 -20.01
C ALA A 173 -7.80 -27.20 -21.42
N GLU A 174 -7.90 -28.38 -22.03
CA GLU A 174 -8.39 -28.54 -23.41
C GLU A 174 -9.90 -28.77 -23.49
N SER A 175 -10.46 -29.58 -22.57
CA SER A 175 -11.85 -30.03 -22.60
C SER A 175 -12.72 -29.50 -21.45
N GLY A 176 -12.09 -28.96 -20.40
CA GLY A 176 -12.79 -28.47 -19.22
C GLY A 176 -13.35 -29.57 -18.31
N ILE A 177 -12.98 -30.85 -18.51
CA ILE A 177 -13.47 -31.97 -17.70
C ILE A 177 -12.29 -32.86 -17.34
N ALA A 178 -11.93 -32.89 -16.05
CA ALA A 178 -11.01 -33.88 -15.49
C ALA A 178 -11.38 -34.19 -14.03
N GLU A 179 -11.38 -35.47 -13.66
CA GLU A 179 -11.64 -35.91 -12.29
C GLU A 179 -10.39 -35.72 -11.43
N MET A 180 -10.59 -35.15 -10.25
CA MET A 180 -9.55 -34.90 -9.27
C MET A 180 -9.36 -36.13 -8.37
N LYS A 181 -8.10 -36.51 -8.09
CA LYS A 181 -7.81 -37.48 -7.03
C LYS A 181 -8.03 -36.85 -5.65
N THR A 182 -8.73 -37.53 -4.76
CA THR A 182 -8.97 -37.03 -3.40
C THR A 182 -7.67 -37.00 -2.58
N TRP A 183 -7.55 -36.05 -1.65
CA TRP A 183 -6.34 -35.88 -0.81
C TRP A 183 -6.05 -37.13 0.04
N SER A 184 -7.10 -37.74 0.57
CA SER A 184 -7.08 -38.95 1.39
C SER A 184 -6.71 -40.17 0.58
N ALA A 185 -7.14 -40.25 -0.69
CA ALA A 185 -6.68 -41.31 -1.60
C ALA A 185 -5.18 -41.21 -1.85
N LEU A 186 -4.66 -39.98 -2.08
CA LEU A 186 -3.23 -39.76 -2.23
C LEU A 186 -2.43 -40.12 -0.97
N ARG A 187 -2.93 -39.74 0.22
CA ARG A 187 -2.33 -40.15 1.50
C ARG A 187 -2.32 -41.67 1.69
N THR A 188 -3.40 -42.34 1.29
CA THR A 188 -3.53 -43.80 1.42
C THR A 188 -2.52 -44.52 0.52
N GLU A 189 -2.40 -44.10 -0.73
CA GLU A 189 -1.41 -44.68 -1.66
C GLU A 189 0.03 -44.49 -1.17
N ARG A 190 0.37 -43.31 -0.65
CA ARG A 190 1.69 -43.07 -0.04
C ARG A 190 1.95 -43.97 1.16
N ARG A 191 0.92 -44.27 1.95
CA ARG A 191 1.02 -45.18 3.09
C ARG A 191 1.25 -46.62 2.64
N ASP A 192 0.60 -47.07 1.57
CA ASP A 192 0.75 -48.44 1.03
C ASP A 192 2.17 -48.70 0.48
N GLN A 193 2.92 -47.64 0.19
CA GLN A 193 4.32 -47.70 -0.24
C GLN A 193 5.32 -47.83 0.93
N LEU A 194 4.86 -47.65 2.18
CA LEU A 194 5.74 -47.81 3.35
C LEU A 194 6.04 -49.29 3.60
N THR A 195 7.32 -49.65 3.65
CA THR A 195 7.77 -50.97 4.08
C THR A 195 8.08 -50.97 5.58
N THR A 196 7.60 -51.97 6.32
CA THR A 196 7.92 -52.17 7.74
C THR A 196 9.43 -52.30 7.93
N SER A 197 10.03 -51.37 8.68
CA SER A 197 11.40 -51.56 9.16
C SER A 197 11.41 -52.55 10.33
N ALA A 198 12.47 -53.35 10.44
CA ALA A 198 12.54 -54.50 11.36
C ALA A 198 12.72 -54.13 12.85
N GLU A 199 12.64 -52.86 13.27
CA GLU A 199 13.19 -52.39 14.56
C GLU A 199 12.22 -51.65 15.51
N THR A 200 10.94 -51.45 15.21
CA THR A 200 10.05 -50.73 16.14
C THR A 200 9.42 -51.67 17.19
N VAL A 201 10.14 -51.92 18.28
CA VAL A 201 9.65 -52.60 19.48
C VAL A 201 8.85 -51.60 20.34
N SER A 202 7.53 -51.81 20.51
CA SER A 202 6.68 -50.90 21.31
C SER A 202 7.18 -50.78 22.76
N LEU A 203 6.96 -49.64 23.40
CA LEU A 203 7.43 -49.42 24.78
C LEU A 203 6.79 -50.42 25.76
N SER A 204 5.52 -50.76 25.56
CA SER A 204 4.81 -51.83 26.26
C SER A 204 5.46 -53.20 26.09
N SER A 205 5.91 -53.56 24.90
CA SER A 205 6.60 -54.83 24.67
C SER A 205 7.98 -54.89 25.34
N GLN A 206 8.70 -53.77 25.39
CA GLN A 206 9.94 -53.64 26.16
C GLN A 206 9.68 -53.82 27.66
N PHE A 207 8.63 -53.18 28.19
CA PHE A 207 8.29 -53.28 29.60
C PHE A 207 7.77 -54.66 29.99
N ASP A 208 7.04 -55.32 29.09
CA ASP A 208 6.49 -56.65 29.31
C ASP A 208 7.57 -57.72 29.50
N ALA A 209 8.73 -57.55 28.89
CA ALA A 209 9.89 -58.42 29.06
C ALA A 209 10.56 -58.32 30.45
N LEU A 210 10.28 -57.27 31.23
CA LEU A 210 10.92 -57.04 32.54
C LEU A 210 10.20 -57.77 33.69
N THR A 211 10.93 -58.16 34.74
CA THR A 211 10.38 -58.83 35.94
C THR A 211 10.94 -58.19 37.22
N VAL A 212 10.45 -58.60 38.41
CA VAL A 212 10.84 -58.06 39.74
C VAL A 212 12.35 -58.21 40.05
N GLY A 213 13.13 -58.92 39.21
CA GLY A 213 14.59 -59.04 39.30
C GLY A 213 15.38 -58.45 38.13
N SER A 214 14.73 -57.74 37.19
CA SER A 214 15.41 -57.07 36.07
C SER A 214 16.33 -55.93 36.55
N SER A 215 17.29 -55.54 35.72
CA SER A 215 18.28 -54.53 36.11
C SER A 215 17.64 -53.14 36.25
N ALA A 216 18.20 -52.31 37.14
CA ALA A 216 17.76 -50.93 37.34
C ALA A 216 17.75 -50.12 36.03
N SER A 217 18.77 -50.32 35.19
CA SER A 217 18.93 -49.63 33.90
C SER A 217 17.85 -49.99 32.89
N ASP A 218 17.32 -51.21 32.93
CA ASP A 218 16.24 -51.62 32.01
C ASP A 218 14.94 -50.88 32.34
N PHE A 219 14.64 -50.69 33.63
CA PHE A 219 13.51 -49.88 34.07
C PHE A 219 13.71 -48.39 33.79
N ASP A 220 14.95 -47.89 33.84
CA ASP A 220 15.27 -46.50 33.50
C ASP A 220 14.99 -46.20 32.02
N ALA A 221 15.30 -47.14 31.12
CA ALA A 221 14.97 -46.98 29.70
C ALA A 221 13.45 -46.86 29.47
N VAL A 222 12.65 -47.68 30.16
CA VAL A 222 11.18 -47.59 30.10
C VAL A 222 10.66 -46.29 30.72
N ALA A 223 11.23 -45.86 31.85
CA ALA A 223 10.83 -44.61 32.51
C ALA A 223 11.11 -43.39 31.63
N VAL A 224 12.28 -43.34 30.98
CA VAL A 224 12.65 -42.27 30.03
C VAL A 224 11.74 -42.30 28.82
N GLY A 225 11.50 -43.48 28.24
CA GLY A 225 10.56 -43.66 27.12
C GLY A 225 9.14 -43.18 27.47
N ALA A 226 8.63 -43.56 28.65
CA ALA A 226 7.31 -43.16 29.13
C ALA A 226 7.22 -41.64 29.36
N SER A 227 8.26 -41.03 29.94
CA SER A 227 8.33 -39.58 30.11
C SER A 227 8.34 -38.84 28.77
N SER A 228 9.08 -39.35 27.77
CA SER A 228 9.09 -38.78 26.42
C SER A 228 7.71 -38.87 25.75
N ARG A 229 7.03 -40.03 25.85
CA ARG A 229 5.67 -40.21 25.32
C ARG A 229 4.62 -39.36 26.03
N GLN A 230 4.77 -39.15 27.34
CA GLN A 230 3.93 -38.22 28.09
C GLN A 230 4.02 -36.80 27.50
N SER A 231 5.24 -36.28 27.32
CA SER A 231 5.45 -34.95 26.75
C SER A 231 4.94 -34.84 25.31
N GLU A 232 5.13 -35.90 24.50
CA GLU A 232 4.62 -35.98 23.13
C GLU A 232 3.09 -35.90 23.11
N CYS A 233 2.38 -36.70 23.93
CA CYS A 233 0.92 -36.66 24.01
C CYS A 233 0.38 -35.31 24.49
N GLN A 234 1.08 -34.64 25.42
CA GLN A 234 0.71 -33.29 25.87
C GLN A 234 0.88 -32.25 24.76
N SER A 235 1.96 -32.35 23.99
CA SER A 235 2.20 -31.47 22.84
C SER A 235 1.15 -31.72 21.74
N ASP A 236 0.88 -32.97 21.41
CA ASP A 236 -0.12 -33.40 20.43
C ASP A 236 -1.52 -32.90 20.82
N ARG A 237 -1.88 -32.99 22.10
CA ARG A 237 -3.15 -32.46 22.62
C ARG A 237 -3.29 -30.97 22.33
N ASN A 238 -2.25 -30.18 22.56
CA ASN A 238 -2.30 -28.74 22.32
C ASN A 238 -2.48 -28.42 20.83
N VAL A 239 -1.85 -29.22 19.94
CA VAL A 239 -2.06 -29.11 18.48
C VAL A 239 -3.52 -29.36 18.12
N LEU A 240 -4.15 -30.40 18.66
CA LEU A 240 -5.56 -30.71 18.37
C LEU A 240 -6.51 -29.62 18.88
N LEU A 241 -6.26 -29.07 20.07
CA LEU A 241 -7.08 -27.99 20.64
C LEU A 241 -6.92 -26.68 19.86
N GLN A 242 -5.70 -26.35 19.42
CA GLN A 242 -5.47 -25.19 18.56
C GLN A 242 -6.18 -25.36 17.20
N ALA A 243 -6.04 -26.53 16.58
CA ALA A 243 -6.72 -26.83 15.32
C ALA A 243 -8.25 -26.74 15.47
N LYS A 244 -8.80 -27.24 16.59
CA LYS A 244 -10.23 -27.13 16.90
C LYS A 244 -10.70 -25.68 16.91
N THR A 245 -10.02 -24.79 17.64
CA THR A 245 -10.37 -23.37 17.68
C THR A 245 -10.36 -22.76 16.27
N THR A 246 -9.30 -23.01 15.49
CA THR A 246 -9.20 -22.45 14.14
C THR A 246 -10.30 -22.96 13.20
N VAL A 247 -10.57 -24.27 13.16
CA VAL A 247 -11.61 -24.80 12.25
C VAL A 247 -13.03 -24.43 12.70
N GLU A 248 -13.25 -24.27 14.01
CA GLU A 248 -14.53 -23.77 14.55
C GLU A 248 -14.78 -22.32 14.13
N GLU A 249 -13.77 -21.45 14.18
CA GLU A 249 -13.84 -20.07 13.67
C GLU A 249 -14.12 -20.00 12.17
N GLN A 250 -13.63 -20.98 11.39
CA GLN A 250 -13.92 -21.08 9.95
C GLN A 250 -15.27 -21.74 9.63
N GLY A 251 -16.07 -22.12 10.64
CA GLY A 251 -17.39 -22.69 10.46
C GLY A 251 -17.40 -24.17 10.06
N ALA A 252 -16.41 -24.94 10.47
CA ALA A 252 -16.37 -26.38 10.23
C ALA A 252 -17.54 -27.13 10.93
N ASP A 253 -17.85 -28.33 10.41
CA ASP A 253 -18.89 -29.19 10.96
C ASP A 253 -18.61 -29.59 12.43
N VAL A 254 -19.67 -29.66 13.22
CA VAL A 254 -19.64 -30.05 14.64
C VAL A 254 -18.98 -31.42 14.86
N SER A 255 -19.16 -32.35 13.93
CA SER A 255 -18.54 -33.67 13.97
C SER A 255 -17.01 -33.62 13.97
N LEU A 256 -16.40 -32.67 13.24
CA LEU A 256 -14.95 -32.46 13.23
C LEU A 256 -14.47 -31.86 14.55
N THR A 257 -15.13 -30.81 15.05
CA THR A 257 -14.73 -30.15 16.30
C THR A 257 -14.90 -31.06 17.52
N GLU A 258 -15.94 -31.89 17.54
CA GLU A 258 -16.13 -32.94 18.54
C GLU A 258 -15.09 -34.07 18.44
N ALA A 259 -14.71 -34.48 17.23
CA ALA A 259 -13.68 -35.49 17.04
C ALA A 259 -12.31 -35.00 17.52
N LEU A 260 -11.96 -33.74 17.22
CA LEU A 260 -10.75 -33.09 17.72
C LEU A 260 -10.73 -33.02 19.25
N GLN A 261 -11.84 -32.63 19.87
CA GLN A 261 -11.96 -32.59 21.33
C GLN A 261 -11.80 -33.98 21.95
N ARG A 262 -12.51 -35.00 21.45
CA ARG A 262 -12.45 -36.36 21.97
C ARG A 262 -11.04 -36.97 21.83
N ALA A 263 -10.37 -36.71 20.72
CA ALA A 263 -8.99 -37.14 20.51
C ALA A 263 -8.02 -36.41 21.46
N ALA A 264 -8.21 -35.11 21.71
CA ALA A 264 -7.43 -34.35 22.68
C ALA A 264 -7.60 -34.87 24.12
N ASP A 265 -8.83 -35.24 24.50
CA ASP A 265 -9.13 -35.83 25.80
C ASP A 265 -8.53 -37.24 25.93
N SER A 266 -8.56 -38.03 24.85
CA SER A 266 -7.91 -39.35 24.77
C SER A 266 -6.38 -39.24 24.96
N LEU A 267 -5.73 -38.25 24.31
CA LEU A 267 -4.30 -37.97 24.51
C LEU A 267 -3.97 -37.51 25.93
N GLN A 268 -4.86 -36.74 26.57
CA GLN A 268 -4.71 -36.36 27.98
C GLN A 268 -4.74 -37.58 28.90
N GLY A 269 -5.63 -38.54 28.61
CA GLY A 269 -5.67 -39.84 29.29
C GLY A 269 -4.35 -40.61 29.12
N GLN A 270 -3.87 -40.75 27.89
CA GLN A 270 -2.60 -41.42 27.58
C GLN A 270 -1.40 -40.76 28.27
N ALA A 271 -1.33 -39.42 28.26
CA ALA A 271 -0.27 -38.68 28.94
C ALA A 271 -0.26 -38.93 30.46
N THR A 272 -1.44 -39.05 31.06
CA THR A 272 -1.60 -39.36 32.49
C THR A 272 -1.10 -40.76 32.82
N ASP A 273 -1.43 -41.74 31.99
CA ASP A 273 -0.98 -43.13 32.15
C ASP A 273 0.53 -43.26 31.95
N TYR A 274 1.11 -42.64 30.91
CA TYR A 274 2.56 -42.58 30.71
C TYR A 274 3.28 -41.90 31.88
N GLY A 275 2.76 -40.77 32.37
CA GLY A 275 3.32 -40.07 33.52
C GLY A 275 3.27 -40.89 34.81
N THR A 276 2.22 -41.67 34.99
CA THR A 276 2.09 -42.61 36.12
C THR A 276 3.17 -43.69 36.07
N VAL A 277 3.41 -44.28 34.89
CA VAL A 277 4.46 -45.29 34.69
C VAL A 277 5.85 -44.69 34.87
N ALA A 278 6.12 -43.53 34.26
CA ALA A 278 7.40 -42.83 34.38
C ALA A 278 7.73 -42.52 35.85
N THR A 279 6.77 -41.98 36.61
CA THR A 279 6.96 -41.64 38.03
C THR A 279 7.15 -42.88 38.89
N ALA A 280 6.37 -43.94 38.66
CA ALA A 280 6.45 -45.16 39.47
C ALA A 280 7.75 -45.95 39.25
N LEU A 281 8.39 -45.78 38.09
CA LEU A 281 9.69 -46.38 37.75
C LEU A 281 10.90 -45.50 38.15
N GLN A 282 10.67 -44.28 38.64
CA GLN A 282 11.72 -43.45 39.23
C GLN A 282 12.07 -43.89 40.67
N PRO A 283 13.30 -43.64 41.15
CA PRO A 283 13.68 -43.89 42.54
C PRO A 283 12.69 -43.23 43.52
N PRO A 284 12.19 -43.95 44.55
CA PRO A 284 12.68 -45.21 45.11
C PRO A 284 12.14 -46.53 44.51
N ARG A 285 11.44 -46.53 43.36
CA ARG A 285 10.99 -47.72 42.60
C ARG A 285 10.23 -48.78 43.40
N THR A 286 9.39 -48.36 44.35
CA THR A 286 8.64 -49.30 45.22
C THR A 286 7.74 -50.26 44.44
N ALA A 287 7.26 -49.86 43.26
CA ALA A 287 6.41 -50.68 42.41
C ALA A 287 7.14 -51.84 41.71
N THR A 288 8.47 -51.77 41.53
CA THR A 288 9.25 -52.86 40.91
C THR A 288 9.58 -53.98 41.90
N GLN A 289 9.28 -53.80 43.20
CA GLN A 289 9.52 -54.77 44.28
C GLN A 289 8.35 -55.74 44.50
N SER A 290 7.20 -55.51 43.83
CA SER A 290 6.00 -56.34 43.95
C SER A 290 5.51 -56.77 42.57
N THR A 291 5.32 -58.08 42.37
CA THR A 291 4.82 -58.63 41.11
C THR A 291 3.43 -58.09 40.76
N SER A 292 2.56 -57.89 41.75
CA SER A 292 1.22 -57.32 41.51
C SER A 292 1.30 -55.86 41.09
N ALA A 293 2.11 -55.05 41.76
CA ALA A 293 2.29 -53.63 41.42
C ALA A 293 2.94 -53.44 40.04
N LEU A 294 3.95 -54.25 39.72
CA LEU A 294 4.61 -54.23 38.41
C LEU A 294 3.63 -54.65 37.29
N ASN A 295 2.81 -55.68 37.51
CA ASN A 295 1.79 -56.10 36.54
C ASN A 295 0.69 -55.04 36.36
N SER A 296 0.30 -54.33 37.42
CA SER A 296 -0.60 -53.17 37.32
C SER A 296 0.01 -52.07 36.46
N LEU A 297 1.28 -51.72 36.66
CA LEU A 297 1.98 -50.73 35.82
C LEU A 297 2.09 -51.17 34.36
N LYS A 298 2.40 -52.45 34.10
CA LYS A 298 2.40 -52.99 32.72
C LYS A 298 1.04 -52.83 32.06
N THR A 299 -0.04 -53.06 32.81
CA THR A 299 -1.41 -52.87 32.32
C THR A 299 -1.70 -51.40 32.01
N THR A 300 -1.24 -50.47 32.86
CA THR A 300 -1.33 -49.03 32.61
C THR A 300 -0.55 -48.64 31.34
N LEU A 301 0.67 -49.14 31.16
CA LEU A 301 1.46 -48.83 29.97
C LEU A 301 0.84 -49.38 28.68
N ARG A 302 0.30 -50.61 28.72
CA ARG A 302 -0.43 -51.18 27.58
C ARG A 302 -1.65 -50.36 27.20
N ARG A 303 -2.39 -49.84 28.19
CA ARG A 303 -3.52 -48.94 27.95
C ARG A 303 -3.08 -47.63 27.30
N ALA A 304 -1.93 -47.09 27.70
CA ALA A 304 -1.37 -45.88 27.10
C ALA A 304 -0.92 -46.11 25.63
N ASP A 305 -0.21 -47.20 25.36
CA ASP A 305 0.30 -47.56 24.03
C ASP A 305 -0.81 -47.95 23.03
N ALA A 306 -1.82 -48.67 23.51
CA ALA A 306 -2.95 -49.14 22.71
C ALA A 306 -4.22 -49.18 23.58
N PRO A 307 -4.99 -48.08 23.70
CA PRO A 307 -6.20 -48.04 24.52
C PRO A 307 -7.34 -48.96 24.01
N GLY A 308 -7.10 -49.73 22.93
CA GLY A 308 -7.97 -50.75 22.36
C GLY A 308 -7.22 -52.03 21.99
N VAL A 309 -7.18 -52.37 20.69
CA VAL A 309 -6.52 -53.58 20.16
C VAL A 309 -5.04 -53.26 19.86
N PRO A 310 -4.07 -54.10 20.29
CA PRO A 310 -2.67 -53.93 19.91
C PRO A 310 -2.49 -53.85 18.38
N GLY A 311 -1.70 -52.90 17.89
CA GLY A 311 -1.51 -52.71 16.46
C GLY A 311 -2.55 -51.83 15.77
N GLN A 312 -3.42 -51.14 16.51
CA GLN A 312 -4.43 -50.23 15.96
C GLN A 312 -4.42 -48.87 16.67
N LEU A 313 -4.90 -47.84 15.97
CA LEU A 313 -5.17 -46.52 16.56
C LEU A 313 -6.28 -46.64 17.62
N SER A 314 -6.33 -45.68 18.55
CA SER A 314 -7.47 -45.56 19.45
C SER A 314 -8.76 -45.30 18.66
N LEU A 315 -9.91 -45.61 19.27
CA LEU A 315 -11.21 -45.31 18.66
C LEU A 315 -11.33 -43.81 18.37
N GLU A 316 -10.94 -42.95 19.30
CA GLU A 316 -11.02 -41.50 19.13
C GLU A 316 -10.10 -41.00 18.01
N MET A 317 -8.88 -41.55 17.89
CA MET A 317 -7.97 -41.21 16.79
C MET A 317 -8.47 -41.70 15.43
N THR A 318 -9.15 -42.85 15.40
CA THR A 318 -9.76 -43.38 14.18
C THR A 318 -10.92 -42.51 13.72
N LEU A 319 -11.79 -42.09 14.66
CA LEU A 319 -12.89 -41.18 14.36
C LEU A 319 -12.38 -39.80 13.92
N LEU A 320 -11.31 -39.30 14.54
CA LEU A 320 -10.63 -38.09 14.09
C LEU A 320 -10.03 -38.25 12.69
N ASP A 321 -9.40 -39.38 12.36
CA ASP A 321 -8.83 -39.62 11.02
C ASP A 321 -9.90 -39.52 9.92
N VAL A 322 -11.10 -40.05 10.18
CA VAL A 322 -12.25 -39.94 9.27
C VAL A 322 -12.76 -38.49 9.19
N ALA A 323 -13.05 -37.85 10.33
CA ALA A 323 -13.64 -36.51 10.35
C ALA A 323 -12.68 -35.45 9.78
N ALA A 324 -11.40 -35.50 10.15
CA ALA A 324 -10.36 -34.64 9.60
C ALA A 324 -10.12 -34.92 8.11
N GLY A 325 -10.23 -36.19 7.69
CA GLY A 325 -10.22 -36.59 6.28
C GLY A 325 -11.31 -35.88 5.48
N THR A 326 -12.56 -35.98 5.92
CA THR A 326 -13.70 -35.30 5.28
C THR A 326 -13.50 -33.79 5.23
N GLY A 327 -13.14 -33.16 6.34
CA GLY A 327 -12.89 -31.71 6.38
C GLY A 327 -11.75 -31.26 5.46
N MET A 328 -10.70 -32.08 5.32
CA MET A 328 -9.61 -31.83 4.36
C MET A 328 -10.10 -31.95 2.91
N GLU A 329 -10.89 -32.97 2.57
CA GLU A 329 -11.44 -33.11 1.22
C GLU A 329 -12.36 -31.96 0.84
N GLU A 330 -13.23 -31.53 1.75
CA GLU A 330 -14.14 -30.40 1.50
C GLU A 330 -13.36 -29.11 1.24
N ALA A 331 -12.34 -28.82 2.05
CA ALA A 331 -11.47 -27.67 1.83
C ALA A 331 -10.70 -27.78 0.50
N VAL A 332 -10.14 -28.95 0.19
CA VAL A 332 -9.40 -29.18 -1.07
C VAL A 332 -10.31 -29.06 -2.29
N ALA A 333 -11.51 -29.64 -2.24
CA ALA A 333 -12.51 -29.59 -3.30
C ALA A 333 -12.98 -28.14 -3.55
N ALA A 334 -13.27 -27.38 -2.49
CA ALA A 334 -13.67 -25.97 -2.61
C ALA A 334 -12.58 -25.12 -3.29
N ARG A 335 -11.30 -25.41 -3.04
CA ARG A 335 -10.18 -24.69 -3.63
C ARG A 335 -9.92 -25.06 -5.10
N LEU A 336 -10.11 -26.34 -5.45
CA LEU A 336 -9.72 -26.89 -6.75
C LEU A 336 -10.86 -27.11 -7.75
N ALA A 337 -12.12 -26.98 -7.30
CA ALA A 337 -13.32 -27.18 -8.10
C ALA A 337 -13.21 -26.52 -9.47
N TYR A 338 -13.71 -27.20 -10.50
CA TYR A 338 -13.80 -26.63 -11.83
C TYR A 338 -15.22 -26.15 -12.12
N PRO A 339 -15.41 -24.94 -12.69
CA PRO A 339 -14.41 -23.90 -12.95
C PRO A 339 -14.15 -22.96 -11.76
N ASP A 340 -14.97 -23.04 -10.71
CA ASP A 340 -15.16 -21.97 -9.73
C ASP A 340 -14.37 -22.13 -8.41
N GLY A 341 -13.41 -23.06 -8.36
CA GLY A 341 -12.59 -23.26 -7.16
C GLY A 341 -11.78 -22.02 -6.81
N SER A 342 -11.78 -21.63 -5.53
CA SER A 342 -11.22 -20.33 -5.09
C SER A 342 -9.74 -20.16 -5.48
N LEU A 343 -8.92 -21.18 -5.25
CA LEU A 343 -7.50 -21.17 -5.63
C LEU A 343 -7.31 -21.18 -7.16
N ARG A 344 -8.15 -21.91 -7.89
CA ARG A 344 -8.11 -21.97 -9.37
C ARG A 344 -8.47 -20.61 -9.99
N MET A 345 -9.54 -19.98 -9.51
CA MET A 345 -9.97 -18.64 -9.93
C MET A 345 -8.88 -17.62 -9.63
N LEU A 346 -8.31 -17.67 -8.41
CA LEU A 346 -7.23 -16.80 -8.00
C LEU A 346 -6.06 -16.91 -8.98
N ARG A 347 -5.50 -18.10 -9.17
CA ARG A 347 -4.38 -18.32 -10.10
C ARG A 347 -4.70 -17.87 -11.53
N THR A 348 -5.91 -18.12 -12.01
CA THR A 348 -6.32 -17.70 -13.36
C THR A 348 -6.32 -16.18 -13.52
N LEU A 349 -6.87 -15.44 -12.55
CA LEU A 349 -6.84 -13.98 -12.53
C LEU A 349 -5.40 -13.47 -12.46
N GLU A 350 -4.60 -14.09 -11.60
CA GLU A 350 -3.22 -13.71 -11.38
C GLU A 350 -2.36 -13.86 -12.66
N TRP A 351 -2.46 -15.01 -13.33
CA TRP A 351 -1.80 -15.25 -14.61
C TRP A 351 -2.26 -14.30 -15.71
N SER A 352 -3.57 -14.04 -15.79
CA SER A 352 -4.16 -13.12 -16.76
C SER A 352 -3.64 -11.70 -16.56
N LEU A 353 -3.54 -11.25 -15.31
CA LEU A 353 -3.04 -9.95 -14.95
C LEU A 353 -1.56 -9.80 -15.32
N ARG A 354 -0.72 -10.79 -15.02
CA ARG A 354 0.69 -10.81 -15.44
C ARG A 354 0.83 -10.60 -16.94
N PHE A 355 0.09 -11.37 -17.73
CA PHE A 355 0.19 -11.29 -19.19
C PHE A 355 -0.24 -9.91 -19.67
N HIS A 356 -1.39 -9.41 -19.21
CA HIS A 356 -1.92 -8.11 -19.59
C HIS A 356 -1.04 -6.95 -19.16
N TRP A 357 -0.41 -7.07 -17.99
CA TRP A 357 0.42 -6.03 -17.41
C TRP A 357 1.62 -5.68 -18.27
N VAL A 358 2.31 -6.67 -18.85
CA VAL A 358 3.44 -6.42 -19.77
C VAL A 358 3.01 -5.54 -20.95
N PHE A 359 1.81 -5.76 -21.49
CA PHE A 359 1.26 -4.90 -22.54
C PHE A 359 0.88 -3.50 -22.02
N ARG A 360 0.35 -3.42 -20.78
CA ARG A 360 0.00 -2.15 -20.14
C ARG A 360 1.21 -1.29 -19.80
N GLN A 361 2.29 -1.85 -19.25
CA GLN A 361 3.54 -1.13 -19.01
C GLN A 361 4.07 -0.52 -20.31
N ARG A 362 4.17 -1.33 -21.37
CA ARG A 362 4.59 -0.85 -22.69
C ARG A 362 3.67 0.27 -23.20
N TRP A 363 2.36 0.14 -22.99
CA TRP A 363 1.40 1.19 -23.35
C TRP A 363 1.68 2.47 -22.58
N PHE A 364 1.83 2.42 -21.25
CA PHE A 364 2.13 3.59 -20.41
C PHE A 364 3.45 4.24 -20.83
N ASP A 365 4.52 3.47 -21.02
CA ASP A 365 5.83 3.98 -21.41
C ASP A 365 5.83 4.66 -22.78
N VAL A 366 5.19 4.03 -23.77
CA VAL A 366 5.08 4.60 -25.13
C VAL A 366 4.19 5.83 -25.09
N ARG A 367 3.04 5.75 -24.42
CA ARG A 367 2.08 6.85 -24.38
C ARG A 367 2.64 8.06 -23.65
N ASN A 368 3.40 7.84 -22.58
CA ASN A 368 4.07 8.91 -21.83
C ASN A 368 5.03 9.68 -22.74
N ARG A 369 5.92 8.94 -23.41
CA ARG A 369 6.95 9.53 -24.30
C ARG A 369 6.36 10.22 -25.53
N THR A 370 5.33 9.63 -26.13
CA THR A 370 4.78 10.11 -27.41
C THR A 370 3.70 11.18 -27.29
N ALA A 371 2.96 11.22 -26.17
CA ALA A 371 1.79 12.07 -26.03
C ALA A 371 1.80 12.89 -24.73
N LEU A 372 1.78 12.24 -23.57
CA LEU A 372 1.56 12.91 -22.29
C LEU A 372 2.64 13.93 -21.95
N ALA A 373 3.92 13.52 -21.89
CA ALA A 373 5.01 14.43 -21.55
C ALA A 373 5.18 15.57 -22.58
N PRO A 374 5.13 15.32 -23.90
CA PRO A 374 5.12 16.40 -24.90
C PRO A 374 3.96 17.39 -24.74
N LEU A 375 2.74 16.92 -24.45
CA LEU A 375 1.57 17.79 -24.26
C LEU A 375 1.69 18.62 -22.98
N LEU A 376 2.14 18.02 -21.87
CA LEU A 376 2.44 18.75 -20.63
C LEU A 376 3.47 19.84 -20.88
N ARG A 377 4.57 19.52 -21.57
CA ARG A 377 5.58 20.53 -21.94
C ARG A 377 4.99 21.63 -22.81
N GLN A 378 4.19 21.28 -23.81
CA GLN A 378 3.55 22.25 -24.70
C GLN A 378 2.65 23.24 -23.93
N VAL A 379 1.95 22.78 -22.90
CA VAL A 379 1.04 23.63 -22.09
C VAL A 379 1.78 24.43 -21.03
N LEU A 380 2.83 23.86 -20.41
CA LEU A 380 3.55 24.50 -19.30
C LEU A 380 4.67 25.44 -19.76
N THR A 381 5.26 25.22 -20.94
CA THR A 381 6.35 26.09 -21.46
C THR A 381 5.92 27.56 -21.58
N PRO A 382 4.76 27.91 -22.21
CA PRO A 382 4.31 29.30 -22.28
C PRO A 382 4.13 29.94 -20.90
N PHE A 383 3.79 29.15 -19.89
CA PHE A 383 3.62 29.63 -18.53
C PHE A 383 4.97 29.92 -17.85
N CYS A 384 5.92 28.99 -17.93
CA CYS A 384 7.29 29.23 -17.47
C CYS A 384 7.89 30.48 -18.16
N ASP A 385 7.69 30.62 -19.47
CA ASP A 385 8.19 31.75 -20.26
C ASP A 385 7.55 33.07 -19.85
N SER A 386 6.21 33.12 -19.77
CA SER A 386 5.48 34.32 -19.37
C SER A 386 5.85 34.77 -17.95
N LEU A 387 5.96 33.84 -17.00
CA LEU A 387 6.33 34.18 -15.62
C LEU A 387 7.79 34.62 -15.53
N THR A 388 8.70 33.99 -16.28
CA THR A 388 10.11 34.44 -16.39
C THR A 388 10.19 35.88 -16.87
N ARG A 389 9.39 36.25 -17.87
CA ARG A 389 9.33 37.61 -18.40
C ARG A 389 8.79 38.62 -17.40
N VAL A 390 7.75 38.26 -16.64
CA VAL A 390 7.20 39.09 -15.54
C VAL A 390 8.28 39.35 -14.49
N LEU A 391 8.98 38.32 -14.04
CA LEU A 391 10.05 38.44 -13.04
C LEU A 391 11.25 39.24 -13.57
N ALA A 392 11.51 39.20 -14.87
CA ALA A 392 12.55 40.00 -15.52
C ALA A 392 12.17 41.46 -15.76
N GLY A 393 10.95 41.90 -15.37
CA GLY A 393 10.51 43.28 -15.59
C GLY A 393 10.09 43.59 -17.02
N THR A 394 9.85 42.55 -17.85
CA THR A 394 9.58 42.70 -19.28
C THR A 394 8.10 42.47 -19.62
N SER A 395 7.74 42.63 -20.90
CA SER A 395 6.40 42.29 -21.38
C SER A 395 6.06 40.84 -21.08
N THR A 396 4.85 40.55 -20.58
CA THR A 396 4.42 39.18 -20.24
C THR A 396 4.45 38.20 -21.42
N GLY A 397 4.58 38.72 -22.64
CA GLY A 397 4.71 37.94 -23.87
C GLY A 397 3.40 37.50 -24.48
N ILE A 398 2.24 37.82 -23.88
CA ILE A 398 0.95 37.48 -24.46
C ILE A 398 0.73 38.24 -25.79
N PRO A 399 0.44 37.54 -26.91
CA PRO A 399 0.34 38.15 -28.22
C PRO A 399 -1.08 38.70 -28.46
N LEU A 400 -1.43 39.80 -27.80
CA LEU A 400 -2.68 40.52 -28.03
C LEU A 400 -2.48 41.61 -29.10
N VAL A 401 -3.39 41.66 -30.08
CA VAL A 401 -3.36 42.68 -31.16
C VAL A 401 -4.57 43.60 -31.02
N GLY A 402 -4.31 44.91 -30.99
CA GLY A 402 -5.32 45.95 -30.77
C GLY A 402 -5.51 46.32 -29.29
N ALA A 403 -6.31 47.35 -29.02
CA ALA A 403 -6.67 47.73 -27.66
C ALA A 403 -7.69 46.73 -27.10
N VAL A 404 -7.24 45.85 -26.20
CA VAL A 404 -8.09 44.85 -25.54
C VAL A 404 -8.51 45.38 -24.18
N THR A 405 -9.82 45.49 -23.94
CA THR A 405 -10.38 45.95 -22.68
C THR A 405 -11.46 45.00 -22.17
N VAL A 406 -11.64 44.97 -20.85
CA VAL A 406 -12.73 44.27 -20.18
C VAL A 406 -14.06 44.96 -20.50
N VAL A 407 -15.07 44.24 -20.96
CA VAL A 407 -16.36 44.80 -21.40
C VAL A 407 -17.40 44.82 -20.27
N LYS A 408 -17.21 44.01 -19.24
CA LYS A 408 -18.14 43.87 -18.10
C LYS A 408 -17.38 43.83 -16.79
N ASP A 409 -17.94 44.46 -15.76
CA ASP A 409 -17.38 44.38 -14.41
C ASP A 409 -17.19 42.91 -14.01
N THR A 410 -15.97 42.58 -13.61
CA THR A 410 -15.53 41.21 -13.38
C THR A 410 -15.07 41.08 -11.93
N PRO A 411 -15.73 40.25 -11.11
CA PRO A 411 -15.34 40.08 -9.71
C PRO A 411 -14.07 39.22 -9.58
N THR A 412 -13.45 39.27 -8.41
CA THR A 412 -12.48 38.28 -7.94
C THR A 412 -13.07 36.87 -8.07
N GLN A 413 -12.23 35.87 -8.28
CA GLN A 413 -12.58 34.47 -8.58
C GLN A 413 -13.29 34.23 -9.92
N ALA A 414 -13.47 35.26 -10.76
CA ALA A 414 -13.97 35.05 -12.12
C ALA A 414 -13.01 34.16 -12.93
N THR A 415 -13.57 33.24 -13.71
CA THR A 415 -12.84 32.28 -14.56
C THR A 415 -12.82 32.68 -16.04
N ALA A 416 -13.37 33.85 -16.36
CA ALA A 416 -13.36 34.39 -17.71
C ALA A 416 -13.39 35.92 -17.70
N LEU A 417 -12.61 36.54 -18.59
CA LEU A 417 -12.66 37.96 -18.88
C LEU A 417 -13.41 38.16 -20.20
N SER A 418 -14.52 38.89 -20.17
CA SER A 418 -15.20 39.30 -21.41
C SER A 418 -14.43 40.48 -22.00
N VAL A 419 -13.88 40.31 -23.21
CA VAL A 419 -12.99 41.29 -23.84
C VAL A 419 -13.62 41.94 -25.06
N SER A 420 -13.09 43.10 -25.43
CA SER A 420 -13.56 43.89 -26.58
C SER A 420 -13.76 43.02 -27.84
N PRO A 421 -14.89 43.14 -28.57
CA PRO A 421 -15.19 42.29 -29.74
C PRO A 421 -14.15 42.37 -30.87
N GLY A 422 -13.40 43.47 -30.96
CA GLY A 422 -12.31 43.67 -31.92
C GLY A 422 -11.00 42.95 -31.60
N ALA A 423 -10.85 42.34 -30.41
CA ALA A 423 -9.61 41.70 -29.99
C ALA A 423 -9.25 40.50 -30.89
N ASP A 424 -8.03 40.45 -31.44
CA ASP A 424 -7.52 39.24 -32.09
C ASP A 424 -6.85 38.34 -31.04
N LEU A 425 -7.49 37.18 -30.80
CA LEU A 425 -7.03 36.19 -29.84
C LEU A 425 -6.38 34.97 -30.54
N GLY A 426 -6.25 34.97 -31.87
CA GLY A 426 -5.83 33.81 -32.65
C GLY A 426 -4.44 33.27 -32.30
N LYS A 427 -3.55 34.13 -31.77
CA LYS A 427 -2.21 33.77 -31.31
C LYS A 427 -2.13 33.48 -29.82
N VAL A 428 -3.19 33.76 -29.06
CA VAL A 428 -3.23 33.53 -27.60
C VAL A 428 -3.32 32.03 -27.35
N GLN A 429 -2.27 31.50 -26.74
CA GLN A 429 -2.19 30.12 -26.27
C GLN A 429 -2.46 30.04 -24.76
N ALA A 430 -2.81 28.84 -24.30
CA ALA A 430 -2.88 28.56 -22.87
C ALA A 430 -1.49 28.63 -22.22
N GLY A 431 -1.45 29.01 -20.95
CA GLY A 431 -0.22 29.21 -20.20
C GLY A 431 0.29 30.65 -20.25
N HIS A 432 -0.13 31.49 -21.22
CA HIS A 432 0.25 32.90 -21.20
C HIS A 432 -0.30 33.62 -19.97
N VAL A 433 0.47 34.55 -19.44
CA VAL A 433 0.03 35.45 -18.37
C VAL A 433 -0.35 36.80 -18.98
N ALA A 434 -1.57 37.27 -18.73
CA ALA A 434 -2.03 38.60 -19.12
C ALA A 434 -1.95 39.56 -17.94
N HIS A 435 -1.61 40.83 -18.21
CA HIS A 435 -1.67 41.90 -17.22
C HIS A 435 -3.03 42.60 -17.33
N VAL A 436 -3.82 42.50 -16.26
CA VAL A 436 -5.08 43.25 -16.12
C VAL A 436 -4.75 44.53 -15.35
N ARG A 437 -4.85 45.67 -16.03
CA ARG A 437 -4.42 46.97 -15.48
C ARG A 437 -5.52 47.60 -14.63
N GLY A 438 -5.48 48.92 -14.48
CA GLY A 438 -6.51 49.70 -13.79
C GLY A 438 -6.14 50.03 -12.35
N GLU A 439 -7.14 50.44 -11.58
CA GLU A 439 -6.99 50.90 -10.18
C GLU A 439 -6.64 49.75 -9.21
N ARG A 440 -6.98 48.52 -9.60
CA ARG A 440 -6.69 47.27 -8.87
C ARG A 440 -6.01 46.28 -9.82
N PRO A 441 -4.73 46.49 -10.17
CA PRO A 441 -4.05 45.68 -11.17
C PRO A 441 -3.81 44.25 -10.66
N THR A 442 -3.78 43.29 -11.58
CA THR A 442 -3.47 41.88 -11.30
C THR A 442 -2.96 41.13 -12.53
N LEU A 443 -2.52 39.90 -12.35
CA LEU A 443 -2.16 38.97 -13.40
C LEU A 443 -3.28 37.94 -13.61
N ALA A 444 -3.47 37.51 -14.86
CA ALA A 444 -4.42 36.48 -15.21
C ALA A 444 -3.73 35.39 -16.03
N LEU A 445 -3.67 34.16 -15.50
CA LEU A 445 -3.21 33.00 -16.25
C LEU A 445 -4.27 32.60 -17.27
N VAL A 446 -3.95 32.71 -18.55
CA VAL A 446 -4.85 32.41 -19.66
C VAL A 446 -4.87 30.91 -19.93
N LEU A 447 -6.07 30.32 -19.91
CA LEU A 447 -6.32 28.90 -20.20
C LEU A 447 -6.78 28.68 -21.65
N GLY A 448 -7.12 29.76 -22.34
CA GLY A 448 -7.56 29.77 -23.73
C GLY A 448 -8.54 30.91 -24.00
N TRP A 449 -9.27 30.81 -25.11
CA TRP A 449 -10.28 31.80 -25.48
C TRP A 449 -11.47 31.14 -26.16
N GLU A 450 -12.62 31.82 -26.11
CA GLU A 450 -13.87 31.40 -26.75
C GLU A 450 -14.61 32.59 -27.38
N VAL A 451 -15.46 32.31 -28.37
CA VAL A 451 -16.39 33.26 -28.98
C VAL A 451 -17.80 32.74 -28.76
N LYS A 452 -18.64 33.49 -28.03
CA LYS A 452 -20.04 33.14 -27.79
C LYS A 452 -20.98 34.01 -28.61
N GLY A 453 -21.91 33.40 -29.36
CA GLY A 453 -23.03 34.13 -29.99
C GLY A 453 -22.79 34.70 -31.39
N GLY A 454 -22.10 34.00 -32.29
CA GLY A 454 -21.98 34.39 -33.71
C GLY A 454 -20.88 35.43 -33.98
N THR A 455 -20.96 36.22 -35.06
CA THR A 455 -19.96 37.26 -35.39
C THR A 455 -20.64 38.64 -35.48
N PRO A 456 -20.20 39.66 -34.71
CA PRO A 456 -19.11 39.62 -33.72
C PRO A 456 -19.66 39.18 -32.35
N GLY A 457 -19.49 37.90 -32.02
CA GLY A 457 -19.88 37.33 -30.74
C GLY A 457 -19.02 37.84 -29.59
N ASP A 458 -19.49 37.58 -28.37
CA ASP A 458 -18.81 37.89 -27.11
C ASP A 458 -17.50 37.09 -27.03
N LYS A 459 -16.37 37.79 -27.16
CA LYS A 459 -15.03 37.20 -27.05
C LYS A 459 -14.64 37.12 -25.58
N ARG A 460 -14.20 35.95 -25.13
CA ARG A 460 -13.81 35.73 -23.74
C ARG A 460 -12.44 35.10 -23.66
N LEU A 461 -11.58 35.65 -22.81
CA LEU A 461 -10.37 34.98 -22.35
C LEU A 461 -10.77 34.08 -21.17
N ARG A 462 -10.57 32.77 -21.31
CA ARG A 462 -10.70 31.84 -20.18
C ARG A 462 -9.45 31.95 -19.34
N ILE A 463 -9.61 32.11 -18.04
CA ILE A 463 -8.50 32.34 -17.11
C ILE A 463 -8.64 31.43 -15.88
N ALA A 464 -7.54 31.16 -15.20
CA ALA A 464 -7.59 30.65 -13.83
C ALA A 464 -8.36 31.66 -12.94
N PRO A 465 -8.98 31.24 -11.82
CA PRO A 465 -9.74 32.13 -10.95
C PRO A 465 -8.96 33.40 -10.61
N LEU A 466 -9.50 34.56 -11.02
CA LEU A 466 -8.80 35.84 -10.94
C LEU A 466 -8.59 36.25 -9.48
N ASN A 467 -7.37 36.62 -9.10
CA ASN A 467 -7.08 37.15 -7.78
C ASN A 467 -6.93 38.67 -7.83
N VAL A 468 -7.85 39.40 -7.21
CA VAL A 468 -7.84 40.88 -7.17
C VAL A 468 -7.78 41.34 -5.73
N SER A 469 -7.03 42.42 -5.46
CA SER A 469 -6.94 43.01 -4.12
C SER A 469 -8.34 43.27 -3.53
N ILE A 470 -8.61 42.67 -2.37
CA ILE A 470 -9.83 42.84 -1.57
C ILE A 470 -9.66 43.87 -0.45
N ALA A 471 -8.52 44.57 -0.39
CA ALA A 471 -8.25 45.56 0.62
C ALA A 471 -9.31 46.68 0.58
N ALA A 472 -10.08 46.78 1.67
CA ALA A 472 -11.20 47.69 1.82
C ALA A 472 -10.81 48.88 2.70
N ASP A 473 -10.49 50.01 2.08
CA ASP A 473 -10.38 51.32 2.71
C ASP A 473 -10.94 52.34 1.71
N ALA A 474 -11.78 53.25 2.20
CA ALA A 474 -12.45 54.27 1.41
C ALA A 474 -11.47 55.21 0.66
N LYS A 475 -10.20 55.28 1.10
CA LYS A 475 -9.14 56.06 0.46
C LYS A 475 -8.41 55.32 -0.66
N LEU A 476 -8.62 54.00 -0.79
CA LEU A 476 -7.96 53.20 -1.83
C LEU A 476 -8.73 53.31 -3.15
N PRO A 477 -8.04 53.49 -4.29
CA PRO A 477 -8.68 53.61 -5.59
C PRO A 477 -9.35 52.28 -6.00
N GLY A 478 -10.39 52.34 -6.82
CA GLY A 478 -11.12 51.16 -7.31
C GLY A 478 -12.00 50.46 -6.27
N VAL A 479 -12.79 49.49 -6.76
CA VAL A 479 -13.69 48.67 -5.93
C VAL A 479 -12.94 47.43 -5.47
N ALA A 480 -12.94 47.16 -4.17
CA ALA A 480 -12.31 45.98 -3.60
C ALA A 480 -12.83 44.69 -4.29
N GLY A 481 -11.90 43.83 -4.72
CA GLY A 481 -12.21 42.55 -5.34
C GLY A 481 -12.88 42.64 -6.72
N MET A 482 -12.76 43.76 -7.46
CA MET A 482 -13.45 43.93 -8.74
C MET A 482 -12.58 44.63 -9.79
N VAL A 483 -12.57 44.07 -11.00
CA VAL A 483 -12.04 44.70 -12.22
C VAL A 483 -13.19 45.38 -12.96
N ARG A 484 -13.11 46.70 -13.14
CA ARG A 484 -14.16 47.46 -13.85
C ARG A 484 -14.13 47.25 -15.35
N SER A 485 -15.28 47.36 -15.97
CA SER A 485 -15.41 47.55 -17.42
C SER A 485 -14.57 48.74 -17.91
N GLY A 486 -14.03 48.63 -19.12
CA GLY A 486 -13.06 49.55 -19.69
C GLY A 486 -11.60 49.28 -19.30
N THR A 487 -11.34 48.40 -18.32
CA THR A 487 -9.96 48.11 -17.87
C THR A 487 -9.14 47.44 -18.99
N PRO A 488 -7.93 47.95 -19.31
CA PRO A 488 -7.06 47.32 -20.29
C PRO A 488 -6.55 45.94 -19.86
N VAL A 489 -6.49 45.00 -20.80
CA VAL A 489 -5.83 43.70 -20.68
C VAL A 489 -4.75 43.64 -21.73
N ASP A 490 -3.49 43.60 -21.33
CA ASP A 490 -2.36 43.64 -22.26
C ASP A 490 -1.19 42.76 -21.80
N GLY A 491 -0.12 42.76 -22.60
CA GLY A 491 1.16 42.17 -22.23
C GLY A 491 2.16 43.23 -21.75
N SER A 492 1.71 44.33 -21.15
CA SER A 492 2.60 45.41 -20.73
C SER A 492 3.65 44.93 -19.72
N THR A 493 4.74 45.69 -19.61
CA THR A 493 5.82 45.44 -18.66
C THR A 493 5.30 45.53 -17.22
N VAL A 494 5.60 44.51 -16.44
CA VAL A 494 5.30 44.46 -15.01
C VAL A 494 6.63 44.56 -14.28
N SER A 495 6.87 45.66 -13.55
CA SER A 495 8.10 45.85 -12.78
C SER A 495 7.85 45.47 -11.34
N LEU A 496 8.49 44.41 -10.86
CA LEU A 496 8.45 43.96 -9.47
C LEU A 496 9.85 44.03 -8.88
N SER A 497 9.99 44.71 -7.76
CA SER A 497 11.24 44.72 -7.02
C SER A 497 11.41 43.41 -6.23
N THR A 498 12.67 43.03 -5.99
CA THR A 498 12.99 41.90 -5.11
C THR A 498 12.36 42.07 -3.73
N GLN A 499 12.31 43.29 -3.21
CA GLN A 499 11.71 43.58 -1.90
C GLN A 499 10.21 43.31 -1.89
N GLU A 500 9.47 43.74 -2.91
CA GLU A 500 8.03 43.45 -3.03
C GLU A 500 7.77 41.94 -3.07
N LEU A 501 8.61 41.18 -3.79
CA LEU A 501 8.52 39.72 -3.83
C LEU A 501 8.87 39.08 -2.48
N LEU A 502 9.86 39.59 -1.75
CA LEU A 502 10.22 39.10 -0.42
C LEU A 502 9.12 39.38 0.62
N GLU A 503 8.47 40.54 0.53
CA GLU A 503 7.43 40.97 1.47
C GLU A 503 6.02 40.48 1.10
N GLY A 504 5.78 40.14 -0.17
CA GLY A 504 4.45 39.81 -0.67
C GLY A 504 3.50 41.01 -0.74
N ARG A 505 4.05 42.23 -0.75
CA ARG A 505 3.31 43.51 -0.73
C ARG A 505 3.85 44.44 -1.80
N ALA A 506 2.96 45.19 -2.46
CA ALA A 506 3.34 46.17 -3.46
C ALA A 506 3.79 47.48 -2.80
N ALA A 507 4.86 48.09 -3.33
CA ALA A 507 5.35 49.38 -2.86
C ALA A 507 4.32 50.51 -3.10
N ALA A 508 3.46 50.34 -4.11
CA ALA A 508 2.36 51.26 -4.42
C ALA A 508 1.20 51.20 -3.41
N GLY A 509 1.16 50.19 -2.54
CA GLY A 509 0.14 50.00 -1.51
C GLY A 509 -0.82 48.83 -1.75
N PRO A 510 -1.71 48.53 -0.78
CA PRO A 510 -2.53 47.31 -0.74
C PRO A 510 -3.45 47.09 -1.94
N GLN A 511 -3.84 48.16 -2.64
CA GLN A 511 -4.64 48.09 -3.86
C GLN A 511 -3.90 47.42 -5.03
N ALA A 512 -2.57 47.45 -5.02
CA ALA A 512 -1.70 46.90 -6.06
C ALA A 512 -1.09 45.54 -5.71
N ASP A 513 -1.35 45.01 -4.51
CA ASP A 513 -0.82 43.72 -4.03
C ASP A 513 -1.16 42.55 -4.94
N GLY A 514 -2.26 42.64 -5.71
CA GLY A 514 -2.74 41.57 -6.59
C GLY A 514 -1.67 41.07 -7.57
N VAL A 515 -0.87 41.97 -8.16
CA VAL A 515 0.21 41.58 -9.08
C VAL A 515 1.32 40.81 -8.36
N VAL A 516 1.74 41.28 -7.18
CA VAL A 516 2.83 40.67 -6.39
C VAL A 516 2.40 39.29 -5.89
N GLN A 517 1.23 39.20 -5.25
CA GLN A 517 0.70 37.97 -4.67
C GLN A 517 0.40 36.93 -5.73
N GLU A 518 -0.15 37.33 -6.88
CA GLU A 518 -0.41 36.40 -7.97
C GLU A 518 0.89 35.90 -8.60
N THR A 519 1.92 36.74 -8.72
CA THR A 519 3.26 36.29 -9.18
C THR A 519 3.83 35.22 -8.26
N ILE A 520 3.74 35.41 -6.94
CA ILE A 520 4.18 34.45 -5.92
C ILE A 520 3.36 33.15 -6.00
N SER A 521 2.04 33.26 -6.11
CA SER A 521 1.14 32.11 -6.17
C SER A 521 1.38 31.27 -7.42
N LEU A 522 1.49 31.90 -8.59
CA LEU A 522 1.79 31.23 -9.85
C LEU A 522 3.15 30.53 -9.82
N GLY A 523 4.18 31.18 -9.29
CA GLY A 523 5.52 30.59 -9.17
C GLY A 523 5.56 29.39 -8.22
N THR A 524 4.91 29.48 -7.06
CA THR A 524 4.89 28.38 -6.08
C THR A 524 4.02 27.20 -6.54
N ARG A 525 2.92 27.46 -7.26
CA ARG A 525 2.12 26.41 -7.93
C ARG A 525 2.90 25.70 -9.04
N LEU A 526 3.67 26.44 -9.85
CA LEU A 526 4.57 25.83 -10.84
C LEU A 526 5.67 25.01 -10.18
N ALA A 527 6.26 25.51 -9.10
CA ALA A 527 7.26 24.76 -8.33
C ALA A 527 6.69 23.48 -7.71
N LEU A 528 5.44 23.49 -7.26
CA LEU A 528 4.75 22.30 -6.78
C LEU A 528 4.56 21.24 -7.88
N VAL A 529 4.19 21.64 -9.09
CA VAL A 529 3.97 20.71 -10.21
C VAL A 529 5.29 20.20 -10.80
N LEU A 530 6.26 21.10 -11.05
CA LEU A 530 7.50 20.81 -11.77
C LEU A 530 8.68 20.45 -10.87
N GLY A 531 8.64 20.82 -9.59
CA GLY A 531 9.78 20.76 -8.68
C GLY A 531 10.78 21.89 -8.92
N GLN A 532 11.49 22.33 -7.89
CA GLN A 532 12.42 23.48 -8.01
C GLN A 532 13.62 23.21 -8.95
N GLY A 533 14.02 21.95 -9.12
CA GLY A 533 15.09 21.53 -10.05
C GLY A 533 14.63 21.24 -11.48
N GLY A 534 13.34 21.41 -11.78
CA GLY A 534 12.73 21.16 -13.09
C GLY A 534 12.24 19.74 -13.36
N GLY A 535 12.38 18.85 -12.36
CA GLY A 535 11.71 17.55 -12.27
C GLY A 535 11.88 16.61 -13.47
N ALA A 536 11.05 15.57 -13.54
CA ALA A 536 11.08 14.58 -14.61
C ALA A 536 10.62 15.14 -15.98
N LEU A 537 9.89 16.26 -16.00
CA LEU A 537 9.45 16.91 -17.23
C LEU A 537 10.56 17.71 -17.92
N GLY A 538 11.66 18.03 -17.23
CA GLY A 538 12.77 18.82 -17.77
C GLY A 538 12.44 20.30 -18.01
N LEU A 539 11.45 20.82 -17.27
CA LEU A 539 11.04 22.23 -17.31
C LEU A 539 11.32 22.85 -15.95
N VAL A 540 12.22 23.82 -15.90
CA VAL A 540 12.59 24.50 -14.66
C VAL A 540 11.60 25.63 -14.38
N PRO A 541 10.88 25.62 -13.25
CA PRO A 541 10.05 26.75 -12.86
C PRO A 541 10.95 27.97 -12.56
N PRO A 542 10.53 29.19 -12.93
CA PRO A 542 11.35 30.37 -12.67
C PRO A 542 11.48 30.63 -11.17
N ALA A 543 12.67 31.03 -10.74
CA ALA A 543 12.95 31.32 -9.33
C ALA A 543 12.27 32.62 -8.91
N VAL A 544 11.28 32.52 -8.02
CA VAL A 544 10.68 33.68 -7.35
C VAL A 544 11.52 33.97 -6.09
N ALA A 545 12.01 35.20 -5.95
CA ALA A 545 12.72 35.64 -4.75
C ALA A 545 11.87 35.29 -3.51
N ALA A 546 12.45 34.60 -2.53
CA ALA A 546 11.74 34.12 -1.36
C ALA A 546 12.50 34.46 -0.08
N PRO A 547 11.81 34.75 1.02
CA PRO A 547 12.46 34.94 2.30
C PRO A 547 13.07 33.62 2.77
N TYR A 548 14.32 33.67 3.25
CA TYR A 548 15.06 32.50 3.75
C TYR A 548 15.02 31.29 2.81
N PRO A 549 15.54 31.40 1.57
CA PRO A 549 15.50 30.31 0.59
C PRO A 549 16.24 29.08 1.15
N GLY A 550 15.61 27.91 1.02
CA GLY A 550 16.18 26.63 1.48
C GLY A 550 16.17 26.42 3.00
N LYS A 551 15.69 27.36 3.81
CA LYS A 551 15.55 27.15 5.25
C LYS A 551 14.31 26.32 5.59
N THR A 552 14.46 25.50 6.63
CA THR A 552 13.39 24.74 7.27
C THR A 552 13.07 25.38 8.61
N PHE A 553 11.78 25.56 8.92
CA PHE A 553 11.32 26.13 10.17
C PHE A 553 10.60 25.06 10.97
N ALA A 554 10.88 24.96 12.28
CA ALA A 554 10.13 24.08 13.17
C ALA A 554 8.76 24.70 13.47
N LEU A 555 7.75 23.84 13.53
CA LEU A 555 6.38 24.19 13.91
C LEU A 555 6.06 23.60 15.27
N VAL A 556 5.25 24.32 16.05
CA VAL A 556 4.73 23.81 17.32
C VAL A 556 3.72 22.69 17.03
N PRO A 557 3.95 21.44 17.47
CA PRO A 557 2.97 20.36 17.35
C PRO A 557 1.87 20.48 18.44
N PRO A 558 0.68 19.91 18.23
CA PRO A 558 0.25 19.18 17.04
C PRO A 558 -0.22 20.09 15.89
N VAL A 559 -0.06 19.63 14.64
CA VAL A 559 -0.71 20.24 13.46
C VAL A 559 -1.84 19.34 12.99
N GLU A 560 -3.07 19.77 13.18
CA GLU A 560 -4.28 18.99 12.89
C GLU A 560 -4.70 19.02 11.40
N VAL A 561 -5.44 17.98 10.99
CA VAL A 561 -6.09 17.87 9.68
C VAL A 561 -7.20 18.93 9.57
N GLY A 562 -6.88 20.09 9.02
CA GLY A 562 -7.79 21.24 8.94
C GLY A 562 -7.35 22.44 9.78
N ALA A 563 -6.12 22.45 10.28
CA ALA A 563 -5.58 23.62 10.96
C ALA A 563 -5.65 24.87 10.06
N THR A 564 -6.20 25.97 10.59
CA THR A 564 -6.27 27.27 9.91
C THR A 564 -5.13 28.20 10.28
N ARG A 565 -4.36 27.84 11.31
CA ARG A 565 -3.19 28.58 11.79
C ARG A 565 -2.05 27.63 12.06
N LEU A 566 -0.83 28.05 11.75
CA LEU A 566 0.41 27.40 12.15
C LEU A 566 1.23 28.36 13.02
N PHE A 567 1.92 27.79 14.02
CA PHE A 567 2.78 28.54 14.94
C PHE A 567 4.22 28.05 14.79
N LEU A 568 5.15 28.99 14.59
CA LEU A 568 6.57 28.64 14.55
C LEU A 568 7.09 28.34 15.96
N ASP A 569 7.93 27.32 16.07
CA ASP A 569 8.68 27.00 17.29
C ASP A 569 9.89 27.93 17.41
N GLY A 570 9.62 29.18 17.82
CA GLY A 570 10.59 30.25 17.99
C GLY A 570 10.63 31.28 16.85
N MET A 571 11.18 32.45 17.17
CA MET A 571 11.35 33.56 16.22
C MET A 571 12.61 33.35 15.36
N PRO A 572 12.53 33.51 14.02
CA PRO A 572 13.71 33.44 13.16
C PRO A 572 14.59 34.68 13.38
N LEU A 573 15.84 34.48 13.81
CA LEU A 573 16.82 35.57 13.99
C LEU A 573 17.28 36.15 12.64
N GLU A 574 17.29 37.48 12.50
CA GLU A 574 17.94 38.17 11.38
C GLU A 574 19.46 37.95 11.41
N SER A 575 20.10 37.80 10.24
CA SER A 575 21.57 37.77 10.14
C SER A 575 22.22 39.14 9.94
N THR A 576 21.49 40.25 9.80
CA THR A 576 22.11 41.57 9.56
C THR A 576 21.28 42.76 10.04
N SER A 577 21.85 43.49 11.01
CA SER A 577 21.64 44.92 11.35
C SER A 577 20.27 45.40 11.88
N GLY A 578 20.01 45.16 13.17
CA GLY A 578 19.33 46.13 14.07
C GLY A 578 17.93 46.63 13.67
N SER A 579 17.24 45.93 12.77
CA SER A 579 15.87 46.24 12.34
C SER A 579 14.88 45.59 13.30
N THR A 580 13.89 46.34 13.75
CA THR A 580 12.74 45.85 14.54
C THR A 580 11.58 45.35 13.66
N LYS A 581 11.78 45.25 12.34
CA LYS A 581 10.74 44.79 11.41
C LYS A 581 10.90 43.30 11.13
N PRO A 582 9.88 42.47 11.39
CA PRO A 582 9.97 41.04 11.12
C PRO A 582 10.07 40.79 9.61
N VAL A 583 11.09 40.03 9.20
CA VAL A 583 11.17 39.47 7.86
C VAL A 583 10.15 38.34 7.74
N PRO A 584 9.24 38.35 6.75
CA PRO A 584 8.17 37.38 6.65
C PRO A 584 8.71 35.97 6.40
N VAL A 585 8.40 35.01 7.27
CA VAL A 585 8.79 33.60 7.09
C VAL A 585 8.08 32.95 5.91
N ALA A 586 6.92 33.49 5.56
CA ALA A 586 6.05 33.09 4.46
C ALA A 586 5.29 34.31 3.93
N ARG A 587 4.71 34.23 2.74
CA ARG A 587 4.05 35.36 2.07
C ARG A 587 2.63 35.02 1.64
N PRO A 588 1.71 36.00 1.58
CA PRO A 588 0.37 35.80 1.04
C PRO A 588 0.39 35.14 -0.35
N GLY A 589 -0.41 34.09 -0.53
CA GLY A 589 -0.52 33.33 -1.78
C GLY A 589 0.56 32.27 -2.00
N GLU A 590 1.58 32.19 -1.15
CA GLU A 590 2.65 31.19 -1.21
C GLU A 590 2.15 29.80 -0.81
N LEU A 591 2.51 28.78 -1.60
CA LEU A 591 2.38 27.38 -1.19
C LEU A 591 3.67 26.93 -0.49
N LEU A 592 3.51 26.26 0.65
CA LEU A 592 4.60 25.70 1.45
C LEU A 592 4.32 24.24 1.81
N LEU A 593 5.37 23.48 2.10
CA LEU A 593 5.26 22.10 2.56
C LEU A 593 5.23 22.05 4.08
N VAL A 594 4.29 21.28 4.62
CA VAL A 594 4.25 20.90 6.03
C VAL A 594 4.66 19.44 6.13
N ARG A 595 5.64 19.11 6.96
CA ARG A 595 6.18 17.74 7.10
C ARG A 595 6.32 17.37 8.57
N GLY A 596 5.99 16.15 8.93
CA GLY A 596 6.20 15.61 10.28
C GLY A 596 5.75 14.16 10.40
N ALA A 597 5.82 13.60 11.60
CA ALA A 597 5.31 12.26 11.89
C ALA A 597 4.01 12.29 12.69
N ASP A 598 3.15 11.31 12.43
CA ASP A 598 1.94 11.05 13.23
C ASP A 598 2.26 10.32 14.55
N ASP A 599 1.22 9.93 15.26
CA ASP A 599 1.30 9.22 16.55
C ASP A 599 1.89 7.81 16.43
N GLU A 600 1.65 7.14 15.29
CA GLU A 600 2.22 5.84 14.92
C GLU A 600 3.70 5.94 14.47
N GLY A 601 4.20 7.15 14.19
CA GLY A 601 5.58 7.40 13.76
C GLY A 601 5.78 7.35 12.25
N THR A 602 4.70 7.34 11.47
CA THR A 602 4.70 7.42 10.01
C THR A 602 4.93 8.87 9.56
N TRP A 603 5.78 9.07 8.57
CA TRP A 603 6.18 10.40 8.09
C TRP A 603 5.33 10.87 6.91
N TRP A 604 4.69 12.01 7.09
CA TRP A 604 3.73 12.59 6.16
C TRP A 604 4.18 13.96 5.65
N GLN A 605 3.73 14.31 4.45
CA GLN A 605 3.91 15.64 3.87
C GLN A 605 2.59 16.18 3.33
N GLY A 606 2.26 17.40 3.73
CA GLY A 606 1.12 18.19 3.29
C GLY A 606 1.54 19.49 2.61
N VAL A 607 0.55 20.20 2.07
CA VAL A 607 0.74 21.52 1.45
C VAL A 607 -0.14 22.53 2.15
N ALA A 608 0.45 23.65 2.56
CA ALA A 608 -0.20 24.78 3.17
C ALA A 608 -0.21 25.96 2.19
N GLN A 609 -1.39 26.53 1.92
CA GLN A 609 -1.50 27.79 1.19
C GLN A 609 -1.62 28.94 2.20
N VAL A 610 -0.68 29.86 2.14
CA VAL A 610 -0.58 30.98 3.08
C VAL A 610 -1.54 32.08 2.68
N ASP A 611 -2.30 32.60 3.66
CA ASP A 611 -3.13 33.78 3.49
C ASP A 611 -2.44 35.02 4.06
N THR A 612 -2.08 35.00 5.34
CA THR A 612 -1.36 36.08 6.01
C THR A 612 -0.30 35.55 6.98
N VAL A 613 0.67 36.41 7.32
CA VAL A 613 1.68 36.13 8.33
C VAL A 613 1.84 37.35 9.20
N ASP A 614 1.66 37.17 10.51
CA ASP A 614 1.75 38.23 11.51
C ASP A 614 2.62 37.80 12.68
N VAL A 615 3.30 38.75 13.31
CA VAL A 615 3.93 38.57 14.63
C VAL A 615 3.02 39.20 15.66
N ARG A 616 2.64 38.42 16.67
CA ARG A 616 1.70 38.84 17.72
C ARG A 616 2.17 38.30 19.07
N THR A 617 1.67 38.87 20.16
CA THR A 617 1.85 38.25 21.48
C THR A 617 0.96 37.02 21.62
N GLY A 618 1.33 36.04 22.46
CA GLY A 618 0.51 34.85 22.73
C GLY A 618 -0.90 35.22 23.23
N ALA A 619 -1.04 36.29 24.01
CA ALA A 619 -2.34 36.81 24.43
C ALA A 619 -3.19 37.33 23.25
N ALA A 620 -2.57 38.05 22.31
CA ALA A 620 -3.26 38.54 21.11
C ALA A 620 -3.64 37.40 20.15
N ALA A 621 -2.82 36.35 20.05
CA ALA A 621 -3.16 35.15 19.29
C ALA A 621 -4.34 34.38 19.92
N ARG A 622 -4.39 34.29 21.25
CA ARG A 622 -5.49 33.65 22.01
C ARG A 622 -6.81 34.39 21.92
N ALA A 623 -6.79 35.70 21.75
CA ALA A 623 -8.02 36.47 21.54
C ALA A 623 -8.77 36.01 20.28
N ASP A 624 -8.05 35.51 19.26
CA ASP A 624 -8.64 35.00 18.02
C ASP A 624 -9.17 33.57 18.15
N ASP A 625 -8.84 32.83 19.23
CA ASP A 625 -9.24 31.42 19.42
C ASP A 625 -10.77 31.24 19.38
N ALA A 626 -11.54 32.26 19.75
CA ALA A 626 -13.00 32.24 19.66
C ALA A 626 -13.54 32.21 18.22
N THR A 627 -12.71 32.57 17.24
CA THR A 627 -13.07 32.73 15.82
C THR A 627 -12.35 31.78 14.88
N THR A 628 -11.44 30.94 15.39
CA THR A 628 -10.71 29.94 14.60
C THR A 628 -10.87 28.54 15.19
N VAL A 629 -10.66 27.52 14.37
CA VAL A 629 -10.71 26.12 14.81
C VAL A 629 -9.38 25.60 15.39
N THR A 630 -8.28 26.33 15.20
CA THR A 630 -6.95 25.92 15.70
C THR A 630 -6.57 26.80 16.87
N PRO A 631 -6.68 26.33 18.13
CA PRO A 631 -6.36 27.16 19.30
C PRO A 631 -4.88 27.52 19.35
N THR A 632 -4.55 28.59 20.08
CA THR A 632 -3.15 28.96 20.31
C THR A 632 -2.48 27.94 21.24
N PRO A 633 -1.27 27.42 20.92
CA PRO A 633 -0.59 26.44 21.76
C PRO A 633 -0.32 26.92 23.17
N LEU A 634 -0.40 26.00 24.14
CA LEU A 634 -0.16 26.30 25.56
C LEU A 634 1.28 26.76 25.86
N CYS A 635 2.23 26.41 24.99
CA CYS A 635 3.62 26.82 25.16
C CYS A 635 3.88 28.29 24.81
N CYS A 636 2.95 28.95 24.10
CA CYS A 636 3.06 30.37 23.77
C CYS A 636 2.67 31.20 25.00
N GLY A 637 3.63 31.84 25.67
CA GLY A 637 3.36 32.72 26.81
C GLY A 637 2.55 33.97 26.44
N ASP A 638 1.82 34.56 27.39
CA ASP A 638 0.95 35.74 27.15
C ASP A 638 1.70 36.91 26.50
N ASP A 639 2.91 37.19 27.00
CA ASP A 639 3.78 38.28 26.56
C ASP A 639 4.82 37.85 25.52
N GLU A 640 4.84 36.58 25.13
CA GLU A 640 5.81 36.05 24.18
C GLU A 640 5.39 36.38 22.74
N GLU A 641 6.34 36.89 21.94
CA GLU A 641 6.12 37.11 20.52
C GLU A 641 6.12 35.77 19.77
N VAL A 642 5.04 35.51 19.04
CA VAL A 642 4.83 34.32 18.24
C VAL A 642 4.57 34.69 16.79
N VAL A 643 5.15 33.92 15.86
CA VAL A 643 4.82 34.03 14.43
C VAL A 643 3.60 33.17 14.15
N VAL A 644 2.51 33.81 13.73
CA VAL A 644 1.26 33.16 13.35
C VAL A 644 1.14 33.18 11.82
N ILE A 645 1.03 32.00 11.22
CA ILE A 645 0.80 31.83 9.79
C ILE A 645 -0.66 31.41 9.60
N THR A 646 -1.47 32.31 9.07
CA THR A 646 -2.87 32.04 8.75
C THR A 646 -2.95 31.37 7.37
N LEU A 647 -3.69 30.27 7.31
CA LEU A 647 -3.80 29.44 6.11
C LEU A 647 -5.13 29.68 5.40
N ARG A 648 -5.07 29.71 4.07
CA ARG A 648 -6.24 29.63 3.19
C ARG A 648 -6.71 28.19 3.03
N ASP A 649 -5.76 27.27 2.90
CA ASP A 649 -5.99 25.84 2.76
C ASP A 649 -4.81 25.06 3.35
N LEU A 650 -5.11 23.88 3.89
CA LEU A 650 -4.13 22.92 4.40
C LEU A 650 -4.55 21.51 3.97
N GLN A 651 -3.77 20.93 3.07
CA GLN A 651 -3.97 19.54 2.67
C GLN A 651 -3.03 18.63 3.43
N LEU A 652 -3.59 18.00 4.45
CA LEU A 652 -2.89 17.11 5.36
C LEU A 652 -3.79 15.89 5.66
N PRO A 653 -3.29 14.65 5.60
CA PRO A 653 -4.11 13.44 5.75
C PRO A 653 -4.21 12.96 7.20
N ARG A 654 -3.22 13.29 8.04
CA ARG A 654 -3.10 12.87 9.44
C ARG A 654 -2.53 14.01 10.29
N THR A 655 -2.90 14.05 11.56
CA THR A 655 -2.34 15.01 12.52
C THR A 655 -0.86 14.73 12.73
N LEU A 656 -0.03 15.77 12.66
CA LEU A 656 1.41 15.65 12.86
C LEU A 656 1.76 16.05 14.28
N VAL A 657 2.45 15.18 15.00
CA VAL A 657 2.75 15.33 16.44
C VAL A 657 4.26 15.36 16.74
N ARG A 658 5.12 14.94 15.81
CA ARG A 658 6.58 14.91 16.01
C ARG A 658 7.33 15.47 14.80
N GLY A 659 8.44 16.17 15.07
CA GLY A 659 9.36 16.67 14.03
C GLY A 659 8.69 17.56 12.98
N VAL A 660 7.69 18.36 13.39
CA VAL A 660 6.85 19.10 12.45
C VAL A 660 7.60 20.33 11.92
N THR A 661 7.63 20.48 10.60
CA THR A 661 8.42 21.50 9.92
C THR A 661 7.68 22.14 8.74
N LEU A 662 8.01 23.39 8.46
CA LEU A 662 7.54 24.19 7.32
C LEU A 662 8.70 24.44 6.34
N ARG A 663 8.48 24.16 5.05
CA ARG A 663 9.54 24.12 4.03
C ARG A 663 9.10 24.61 2.66
N ARG A 664 10.07 24.89 1.77
CA ARG A 664 9.88 25.34 0.37
C ARG A 664 10.37 24.35 -0.68
N ASP A 665 10.92 23.21 -0.28
CA ASP A 665 11.56 22.24 -1.18
C ASP A 665 10.54 21.31 -1.85
N PHE A 666 9.95 21.76 -2.95
CA PHE A 666 9.08 20.95 -3.79
C PHE A 666 9.89 20.07 -4.74
N GLN A 667 9.60 18.76 -4.74
CA GLN A 667 10.25 17.81 -5.64
C GLN A 667 9.54 17.71 -7.00
N GLY A 668 8.28 18.14 -7.10
CA GLY A 668 7.48 17.99 -8.31
C GLY A 668 7.03 16.55 -8.54
N PHE A 669 6.28 16.36 -9.63
CA PHE A 669 5.78 15.05 -10.04
C PHE A 669 5.98 14.83 -11.53
N GLY A 670 6.11 13.57 -11.93
CA GLY A 670 6.14 13.20 -13.33
C GLY A 670 4.75 13.27 -13.98
N GLY A 671 4.76 13.30 -15.31
CA GLY A 671 3.53 13.33 -16.10
C GLY A 671 2.57 12.18 -15.79
N PRO A 672 3.04 10.91 -15.73
CA PRO A 672 2.20 9.75 -15.41
C PRO A 672 1.42 9.90 -14.10
N SER A 673 2.08 10.28 -13.00
CA SER A 673 1.42 10.39 -11.69
C SER A 673 0.47 11.57 -11.59
N LEU A 674 0.80 12.68 -12.27
CA LEU A 674 -0.13 13.80 -12.44
C LEU A 674 -1.39 13.39 -13.24
N ALA A 675 -1.25 12.45 -14.18
CA ALA A 675 -2.36 11.99 -15.01
C ALA A 675 -3.28 11.01 -14.29
N THR A 676 -2.73 10.07 -13.53
CA THR A 676 -3.52 9.11 -12.75
C THR A 676 -4.06 9.72 -11.46
N GLY A 677 -3.34 10.70 -10.90
CA GLY A 677 -3.64 11.30 -9.60
C GLY A 677 -3.20 10.45 -8.41
N VAL A 678 -2.35 9.46 -8.64
CA VAL A 678 -1.76 8.58 -7.62
C VAL A 678 -0.24 8.50 -7.81
N MET A 679 0.50 8.29 -6.72
CA MET A 679 1.94 8.12 -6.76
C MET A 679 2.30 6.81 -7.45
N LEU A 680 2.75 6.89 -8.71
CA LEU A 680 3.14 5.71 -9.45
C LEU A 680 4.53 5.19 -9.03
N PRO A 681 4.80 3.88 -9.18
CA PRO A 681 6.13 3.28 -9.03
C PRO A 681 7.21 4.00 -9.81
N ILE A 682 8.45 3.94 -9.31
CA ILE A 682 9.61 4.55 -9.98
C ILE A 682 9.87 3.97 -11.37
N GLU A 683 9.47 2.72 -11.61
CA GLU A 683 9.57 2.04 -12.91
C GLU A 683 8.63 2.64 -13.96
N LEU A 684 7.47 3.15 -13.54
CA LEU A 684 6.48 3.79 -14.43
C LEU A 684 6.65 5.31 -14.47
N ASP A 685 7.11 5.89 -13.37
CA ASP A 685 7.35 7.32 -13.24
C ASP A 685 8.59 7.58 -12.37
N PRO A 686 9.78 7.72 -12.97
CA PRO A 686 11.00 8.01 -12.23
C PRO A 686 10.93 9.29 -11.39
N GLY A 687 9.97 10.19 -11.70
CA GLY A 687 9.76 11.46 -11.01
C GLY A 687 9.02 11.35 -9.67
N THR A 688 8.49 10.19 -9.29
CA THR A 688 7.75 9.98 -8.02
C THR A 688 8.62 9.52 -6.87
N ALA A 689 9.95 9.47 -7.05
CA ALA A 689 10.86 8.97 -6.03
C ALA A 689 10.53 9.54 -4.64
N ASN A 690 10.36 8.62 -3.68
CA ASN A 690 10.05 9.00 -2.32
C ASN A 690 11.21 9.81 -1.72
N VAL A 691 10.88 10.87 -0.98
CA VAL A 691 11.91 11.62 -0.25
C VAL A 691 12.24 10.85 1.02
N THR A 692 13.50 10.43 1.15
CA THR A 692 14.01 9.90 2.40
C THR A 692 14.55 11.03 3.27
N VAL A 693 14.27 10.97 4.56
CA VAL A 693 14.73 11.91 5.57
C VAL A 693 15.49 11.13 6.62
N GLN A 694 16.57 11.71 7.14
CA GLN A 694 17.25 11.18 8.31
C GLN A 694 16.62 11.79 9.57
N ASP A 695 16.09 10.95 10.45
CA ASP A 695 15.64 11.35 11.77
C ASP A 695 16.32 10.47 12.83
N GLY A 696 17.04 11.10 13.77
CA GLY A 696 17.80 10.38 14.80
C GLY A 696 18.82 9.36 14.26
N GLY A 697 19.31 9.52 13.04
CA GLY A 697 20.21 8.56 12.36
C GLY A 697 19.49 7.39 11.65
N VAL A 698 18.15 7.39 11.62
CA VAL A 698 17.34 6.41 10.87
C VAL A 698 16.81 7.06 9.61
N THR A 699 16.96 6.37 8.47
CA THR A 699 16.39 6.79 7.19
C THR A 699 14.90 6.45 7.17
N LYS A 700 14.04 7.47 7.04
CA LYS A 700 12.58 7.36 6.99
C LYS A 700 12.07 7.88 5.66
N THR A 701 11.11 7.18 5.08
CA THR A 701 10.52 7.55 3.79
C THR A 701 9.28 8.42 4.03
N VAL A 702 9.24 9.60 3.42
CA VAL A 702 8.13 10.56 3.55
C VAL A 702 7.08 10.31 2.47
N LEU A 703 5.81 10.39 2.85
CA LEU A 703 4.69 10.20 1.93
C LEU A 703 4.21 11.53 1.35
N ARG A 704 3.89 11.54 0.04
CA ARG A 704 3.67 12.77 -0.76
C ARG A 704 2.28 12.84 -1.42
N ASP A 705 1.37 11.92 -1.11
CA ASP A 705 0.03 11.87 -1.70
C ASP A 705 -0.81 13.15 -1.52
N PRO A 706 -0.74 13.87 -0.38
CA PRO A 706 -1.40 15.17 -0.26
C PRO A 706 -0.82 16.22 -1.21
N GLU A 707 0.51 16.23 -1.37
CA GLU A 707 1.20 17.13 -2.31
C GLU A 707 0.78 16.83 -3.77
N LEU A 708 0.69 15.54 -4.13
CA LEU A 708 0.21 15.13 -5.45
C LEU A 708 -1.24 15.55 -5.68
N ARG A 709 -2.12 15.39 -4.69
CA ARG A 709 -3.52 15.83 -4.78
C ARG A 709 -3.63 17.32 -5.07
N VAL A 710 -2.83 18.15 -4.40
CA VAL A 710 -2.79 19.60 -4.70
C VAL A 710 -2.25 19.84 -6.10
N ALA A 711 -1.15 19.20 -6.49
CA ALA A 711 -0.56 19.38 -7.82
C ALA A 711 -1.55 19.02 -8.95
N VAL A 712 -2.30 17.93 -8.78
CA VAL A 712 -3.36 17.49 -9.71
C VAL A 712 -4.51 18.51 -9.74
N SER A 713 -4.93 19.01 -8.58
CA SER A 713 -5.98 20.05 -8.50
C SER A 713 -5.56 21.33 -9.22
N VAL A 714 -4.33 21.80 -8.97
CA VAL A 714 -3.72 22.95 -9.65
C VAL A 714 -3.69 22.73 -11.15
N LEU A 715 -3.22 21.57 -11.61
CA LEU A 715 -3.16 21.22 -13.02
C LEU A 715 -4.56 21.20 -13.65
N LYS A 716 -5.55 20.55 -13.02
CA LYS A 716 -6.94 20.54 -13.49
C LYS A 716 -7.55 21.94 -13.57
N GLY A 717 -7.27 22.78 -12.58
CA GLY A 717 -7.64 24.19 -12.57
C GLY A 717 -7.09 24.94 -13.78
N TRP A 718 -5.85 24.67 -14.19
CA TRP A 718 -5.26 25.23 -15.40
C TRP A 718 -5.84 24.66 -16.70
N LEU A 719 -6.38 23.45 -16.68
CA LEU A 719 -7.01 22.84 -17.86
C LEU A 719 -8.50 23.21 -17.99
N GLY A 720 -9.08 23.82 -16.95
CA GLY A 720 -10.47 24.27 -16.94
C GLY A 720 -11.49 23.13 -16.86
N GLY A 721 -11.12 22.01 -16.25
CA GLY A 721 -12.04 20.92 -15.88
C GLY A 721 -12.86 21.29 -14.62
N PRO A 722 -14.02 20.65 -14.38
CA PRO A 722 -14.72 20.79 -13.11
C PRO A 722 -13.85 20.28 -11.96
N THR A 723 -13.72 21.10 -10.91
CA THR A 723 -13.08 20.74 -9.63
C THR A 723 -13.90 19.72 -8.86
#